data_AF-A0A538F0Z2-F1
#
_entry.id   AF-A0A538F0Z2-F1
#
_cell.length_a   1.000
_cell.length_b   1.000
_cell.length_c   1.000
_cell.angle_alpha   90.00
_cell.angle_beta   90.00
_cell.angle_gamma   90.00
#
_symmetry.space_group_name_H-M   'P 1'
#
loop_
_entity.id
_entity.type
_entity.pdbx_description
1 polymer ?
#
loop_
_entity_poly.entity_id
_entity_poly.type
_entity_poly.pdbx_seq_one_letter_code
_entity_poly.pdbx_strand_id
1 'polypeptide(L)'
;MNLTTENTAIVVDSTADFPEAPERFPNWRVVPLYVRFGEESFRDYVELAPDAFYERLRRAEQTPTTSQPTPADFLTAYEELAGYDRILSLHIAGKLSGTIESARTAARMLGDDRVRTIDSESASVAIAMLGLAIQRRLEHGTTDEEIDELAARYRDNAGLLFTVDTFEYLVRGGRVGRARGWAGELLHIKPILTIKEGEVVPVKRVRGNRKAFLEFASAFEADTRDSPSLRVGLAHAEAPERAEALRKMVREARPSAEIEQIATLGPVLGAHAGPGTVGFFWFSRLIVVPRAFAGEKAPAGWPRLPGTPRPESLERPLSTLTGVGPALEKKLAKLGLRTVRDLLEHRPHRYETAVPERRIADLLAGEEAAIAGEVRRVSVRRPRRNLAIVQARVADESGEIGAVWFNQAWLAERLQPGTRVRLRGQLERNGFKVRSYDLNGVSATADFAPVYPASEEVTPKRLRGLVERALVFARDVPDPLPAALKAGERLPLRADALVALHRPRSLDEGEEARRRLAFDELLVLQVGLARTRAGRAATQARPLGRPGELTARYRELLPFELTPDQEHAIEEIDHDLAREAPMQRLLQGDVGSGKTVVALYALLRAVGASLRGALMAPTETLAEQHFLTIEPLCSQLGVPVALLTGSVKSDVESARIVVGTHALIQEGVELDDLAVAVVDEQHRFGVEQRKALVEGRAPHVLHMTATPIPRTLALTLYGDLSVTEIAKPPASRKPIVTSWVTAEKSSEAYRRLRKHLDAGRQAYVVCPLIEESGTSVARAAEVEAERLRRGELKGYRVGLMHGRLRPADRRALMAAFVARELDVLVATTVIEVGVDVSNATIMIVQEADRFGLAQLHQLRGRVGRGVEQSYCLLISRAHEELTDNAQARLQALVDSTDGFELAEKDLELRGEGQLLGTRQSGLSDLRFVHWRRDRPLLERARTAADSLVEYEGPLAEDVERVFASVGATA
;
A
#
# COMPACT_ATOMS: atom_id res chain seq x y z
N MET A 1 -22.57 -29.54 21.36
CA MET A 1 -22.42 -30.38 22.57
C MET A 1 -21.67 -29.57 23.61
N ASN A 2 -22.03 -29.65 24.90
CA ASN A 2 -21.24 -29.01 25.96
C ASN A 2 -20.09 -29.94 26.37
N LEU A 3 -18.86 -29.48 26.13
CA LEU A 3 -17.63 -30.23 26.33
C LEU A 3 -17.01 -29.86 27.68
N THR A 4 -16.74 -30.86 28.50
CA THR A 4 -16.13 -30.74 29.83
C THR A 4 -14.96 -31.71 29.99
N THR A 5 -14.18 -31.58 31.06
CA THR A 5 -13.07 -32.50 31.36
C THR A 5 -13.53 -33.93 31.64
N GLU A 6 -14.79 -34.12 32.02
CA GLU A 6 -15.38 -35.43 32.33
C GLU A 6 -15.79 -36.20 31.06
N ASN A 7 -16.17 -35.49 29.99
CA ASN A 7 -16.68 -36.10 28.76
C ASN A 7 -15.78 -35.90 27.53
N THR A 8 -14.70 -35.13 27.65
CA THR A 8 -13.77 -34.84 26.54
C THR A 8 -12.33 -35.18 26.88
N ALA A 9 -11.71 -36.01 26.04
CA ALA A 9 -10.29 -36.35 26.11
C ALA A 9 -9.42 -35.51 25.17
N ILE A 10 -8.14 -35.37 25.52
CA ILE A 10 -7.12 -34.69 24.73
C ILE A 10 -6.02 -35.71 24.38
N VAL A 11 -5.72 -35.84 23.09
CA VAL A 11 -4.63 -36.70 22.60
C VAL A 11 -3.60 -35.81 21.94
N VAL A 12 -2.35 -35.88 22.40
CA VAL A 12 -1.21 -35.24 21.75
C VAL A 12 -0.22 -36.29 21.28
N ASP A 13 0.70 -35.93 20.39
CA ASP A 13 1.85 -36.78 20.09
C ASP A 13 3.09 -36.37 20.91
N SER A 14 4.09 -37.25 20.99
CA SER A 14 5.27 -37.02 21.85
C SER A 14 6.07 -35.76 21.52
N THR A 15 5.93 -35.21 20.31
CA THR A 15 6.58 -33.95 19.95
C THR A 15 5.95 -32.72 20.62
N ALA A 16 4.90 -32.89 21.42
CA ALA A 16 4.43 -31.85 22.33
C ALA A 16 5.40 -31.59 23.51
N ASP A 17 6.41 -32.45 23.70
CA ASP A 17 7.39 -32.44 24.79
C ASP A 17 6.74 -32.30 26.18
N PHE A 18 5.62 -33.02 26.37
CA PHE A 18 4.85 -33.03 27.62
C PHE A 18 4.50 -34.47 28.06
N PRO A 19 5.50 -35.32 28.34
CA PRO A 19 5.29 -36.74 28.64
C PRO A 19 4.48 -36.97 29.93
N GLU A 20 4.56 -36.06 30.90
CA GLU A 20 3.83 -36.12 32.17
C GLU A 20 2.34 -35.72 32.06
N ALA A 21 1.84 -35.38 30.87
CA ALA A 21 0.47 -34.95 30.67
C ALA A 21 -0.59 -35.95 31.18
N PRO A 22 -0.48 -37.28 30.93
CA PRO A 22 -1.46 -38.26 31.42
C PRO A 22 -1.43 -38.43 32.95
N GLU A 23 -0.29 -38.18 33.60
CA GLU A 23 -0.16 -38.20 35.05
C GLU A 23 -0.82 -36.97 35.68
N ARG A 24 -0.71 -35.82 35.01
CA ARG A 24 -1.28 -34.56 35.46
C ARG A 24 -2.78 -34.43 35.16
N PHE A 25 -3.24 -35.00 34.05
CA PHE A 25 -4.61 -34.88 33.58
C PHE A 25 -5.13 -36.27 33.13
N PRO A 26 -6.10 -36.87 33.85
CA PRO A 26 -6.61 -38.21 33.52
C PRO A 26 -7.19 -38.34 32.11
N ASN A 27 -7.73 -37.24 31.57
CA ASN A 27 -8.32 -37.16 30.24
C ASN A 27 -7.29 -36.95 29.12
N TRP A 28 -5.99 -37.01 29.40
CA TRP A 28 -4.92 -36.84 28.39
C TRP A 28 -4.24 -38.14 28.01
N ARG A 29 -3.86 -38.28 26.73
CA ARG A 29 -2.97 -39.34 26.23
C ARG A 29 -1.88 -38.75 25.34
N VAL A 30 -0.70 -39.36 25.38
CA VAL A 30 0.45 -39.01 24.54
C VAL A 30 0.80 -40.21 23.66
N VAL A 31 0.75 -40.03 22.34
CA VAL A 31 1.11 -41.08 21.37
C VAL A 31 2.58 -40.93 20.98
N PRO A 32 3.44 -41.92 21.28
CA PRO A 32 4.87 -41.80 21.02
C PRO A 32 5.20 -41.88 19.54
N LEU A 33 6.05 -40.97 19.07
CA LEU A 33 6.77 -41.12 17.81
C LEU A 33 7.98 -42.03 17.98
N TYR A 34 8.62 -42.38 16.87
CA TYR A 34 9.77 -43.28 16.88
C TYR A 34 11.04 -42.57 16.41
N VAL A 35 12.14 -42.81 17.12
CA VAL A 35 13.49 -42.43 16.72
C VAL A 35 14.31 -43.68 16.43
N ARG A 36 15.10 -43.66 15.35
CA ARG A 36 15.85 -44.81 14.85
C ARG A 36 17.34 -44.52 14.77
N PHE A 37 18.13 -45.44 15.32
CA PHE A 37 19.59 -45.48 15.18
C PHE A 37 19.97 -46.77 14.45
N GLY A 38 20.22 -46.69 13.14
CA GLY A 38 20.41 -47.88 12.31
C GLY A 38 19.15 -48.74 12.28
N GLU A 39 19.26 -50.00 12.72
CA GLU A 39 18.13 -50.96 12.80
C GLU A 39 17.33 -50.84 14.11
N GLU A 40 17.87 -50.19 15.14
CA GLU A 40 17.20 -50.03 16.43
C GLU A 40 16.20 -48.87 16.37
N SER A 41 14.96 -49.12 16.81
CA SER A 41 13.87 -48.14 16.86
C SER A 41 13.37 -48.01 18.29
N PHE A 42 13.24 -46.79 18.78
CA PHE A 42 12.81 -46.47 20.15
C PHE A 42 11.60 -45.56 20.13
N ARG A 43 10.63 -45.82 21.01
CA ARG A 43 9.52 -44.91 21.30
C ARG A 43 10.00 -43.71 22.11
N ASP A 44 9.73 -42.53 21.59
CA ASP A 44 10.05 -41.22 22.16
C ASP A 44 9.46 -41.07 23.57
N TYR A 45 10.27 -40.67 24.55
CA TYR A 45 9.95 -40.61 26.00
C TYR A 45 9.53 -41.91 26.70
N VAL A 46 9.28 -43.00 25.97
CA VAL A 46 8.87 -44.29 26.56
C VAL A 46 10.06 -45.23 26.71
N GLU A 47 10.81 -45.44 25.62
CA GLU A 47 11.95 -46.35 25.59
C GLU A 47 13.28 -45.59 25.58
N LEU A 48 13.27 -44.35 25.10
CA LEU A 48 14.44 -43.49 25.07
C LEU A 48 14.10 -42.12 25.67
N ALA A 49 14.66 -41.85 26.86
CA ALA A 49 14.56 -40.55 27.51
C ALA A 49 15.52 -39.52 26.86
N PRO A 50 15.24 -38.21 26.97
CA PRO A 50 16.07 -37.15 26.36
C PRO A 50 17.55 -37.24 26.72
N ASP A 51 17.90 -37.44 27.99
CA ASP A 51 19.31 -37.49 28.43
C ASP A 51 20.07 -38.65 27.76
N ALA A 52 19.47 -39.84 27.75
CA ALA A 52 20.02 -41.01 27.08
C ALA A 52 20.12 -40.82 25.56
N PHE A 53 19.15 -40.12 24.95
CA PHE A 53 19.19 -39.78 23.53
C PHE A 53 20.36 -38.85 23.19
N TYR A 54 20.56 -37.74 23.92
CA TYR A 54 21.63 -36.79 23.62
C TYR A 54 23.03 -37.38 23.88
N GLU A 55 23.17 -38.24 24.90
CA GLU A 55 24.38 -39.04 25.10
C GLU A 55 24.66 -39.96 23.90
N ARG A 56 23.63 -40.65 23.43
CA ARG A 56 23.72 -41.54 22.27
C ARG A 56 24.00 -40.78 20.97
N LEU A 57 23.37 -39.64 20.76
CA LEU A 57 23.54 -38.78 19.59
C LEU A 57 24.99 -38.32 19.43
N ARG A 58 25.69 -38.01 20.52
CA ARG A 58 27.12 -37.64 20.51
C ARG A 58 28.05 -38.77 20.09
N ARG A 59 27.67 -40.02 20.37
CA ARG A 59 28.47 -41.22 20.08
C ARG A 59 28.07 -41.90 18.78
N ALA A 60 26.95 -41.49 18.18
CA ALA A 60 26.39 -42.13 17.01
C ALA A 60 27.22 -41.78 15.75
N GLU A 61 27.68 -42.81 15.05
CA GLU A 61 28.34 -42.66 13.74
C GLU A 61 27.34 -42.31 12.63
N GLN A 62 26.07 -42.72 12.80
CA GLN A 62 24.98 -42.44 11.87
C GLN A 62 24.00 -41.45 12.48
N THR A 63 23.50 -40.52 11.66
CA THR A 63 22.47 -39.56 12.09
C THR A 63 21.15 -40.30 12.31
N PRO A 64 20.48 -40.12 13.46
CA PRO A 64 19.20 -40.78 13.71
C PRO A 64 18.13 -40.30 12.72
N THR A 65 17.21 -41.20 12.39
CA THR A 65 16.01 -40.86 11.61
C THR A 65 14.78 -40.97 12.50
N THR A 66 13.66 -40.40 12.08
CA THR A 66 12.42 -40.40 12.86
C THR A 66 11.25 -40.87 12.00
N SER A 67 10.28 -41.54 12.60
CA SER A 67 9.02 -41.88 11.95
C SER A 67 7.81 -41.51 12.82
N GLN A 68 6.74 -41.12 12.14
CA GLN A 68 5.43 -40.87 12.75
C GLN A 68 4.85 -42.15 13.39
N PRO A 69 3.86 -42.02 14.28
CA PRO A 69 3.13 -43.17 14.80
C PRO A 69 2.27 -43.79 13.69
N THR A 70 2.00 -45.08 13.80
CA THR A 70 1.08 -45.75 12.88
C THR A 70 -0.37 -45.39 13.19
N PRO A 71 -1.31 -45.52 12.22
CA PRO A 71 -2.73 -45.41 12.53
C PRO A 71 -3.19 -46.39 13.63
N ALA A 72 -2.56 -47.56 13.77
CA ALA A 72 -2.86 -48.51 14.84
C ALA A 72 -2.45 -48.00 16.23
N ASP A 73 -1.34 -47.26 16.33
CA ASP A 73 -0.91 -46.61 17.58
C ASP A 73 -1.94 -45.58 18.05
N PHE A 74 -2.45 -44.76 17.13
CA PHE A 74 -3.52 -43.81 17.41
C PHE A 74 -4.85 -44.50 17.74
N LEU A 75 -5.20 -45.55 17.00
CA LEU A 75 -6.44 -46.30 17.24
C LEU A 75 -6.45 -46.88 18.65
N THR A 76 -5.33 -47.46 19.09
CA THR A 76 -5.16 -47.98 20.46
C THR A 76 -5.43 -46.87 21.49
N ALA A 77 -4.85 -45.68 21.30
CA ALA A 77 -5.07 -44.55 22.19
C ALA A 77 -6.53 -44.06 22.19
N TYR A 78 -7.21 -44.10 21.05
CA TYR A 78 -8.64 -43.73 20.96
C TYR A 78 -9.56 -44.77 21.58
N GLU A 79 -9.22 -46.05 21.50
CA GLU A 79 -9.95 -47.16 22.12
C GLU A 79 -9.81 -47.13 23.65
N GLU A 80 -8.63 -46.81 24.18
CA GLU A 80 -8.42 -46.58 25.62
C GLU A 80 -9.28 -45.44 26.18
N LEU A 81 -9.66 -44.49 25.33
CA LEU A 81 -10.48 -43.33 25.65
C LEU A 81 -11.97 -43.55 25.31
N ALA A 82 -12.41 -44.79 25.12
CA ALA A 82 -13.78 -45.07 24.70
C ALA A 82 -14.87 -44.60 25.68
N GLY A 83 -14.53 -44.31 26.94
CA GLY A 83 -15.43 -43.74 27.94
C GLY A 83 -15.68 -42.23 27.80
N TYR A 84 -15.01 -41.55 26.88
CA TYR A 84 -15.24 -40.14 26.59
C TYR A 84 -16.12 -39.97 25.34
N ASP A 85 -17.03 -39.00 25.41
CA ASP A 85 -17.95 -38.66 24.31
C ASP A 85 -17.24 -37.94 23.16
N ARG A 86 -16.13 -37.25 23.46
CA ARG A 86 -15.33 -36.48 22.48
C ARG A 86 -13.83 -36.69 22.72
N ILE A 87 -13.06 -36.79 21.64
CA ILE A 87 -11.60 -36.87 21.66
C ILE A 87 -11.03 -35.77 20.76
N LEU A 88 -10.24 -34.87 21.34
CA LEU A 88 -9.54 -33.79 20.64
C LEU A 88 -8.09 -34.21 20.40
N SER A 89 -7.73 -34.50 19.15
CA SER A 89 -6.43 -35.07 18.79
C SER A 89 -5.53 -34.02 18.14
N LEU A 90 -4.61 -33.41 18.90
CA LEU A 90 -3.77 -32.27 18.52
C LEU A 90 -2.34 -32.69 18.20
N HIS A 91 -1.86 -32.38 16.99
CA HIS A 91 -0.57 -32.89 16.54
C HIS A 91 0.34 -31.85 15.93
N ILE A 92 1.63 -32.20 15.85
CA ILE A 92 2.65 -31.47 15.12
C ILE A 92 2.19 -31.11 13.70
N ALA A 93 2.67 -29.96 13.22
CA ALA A 93 2.42 -29.45 11.88
C ALA A 93 2.49 -30.53 10.80
N GLY A 94 1.42 -30.67 10.00
CA GLY A 94 1.36 -31.69 8.94
C GLY A 94 2.48 -31.56 7.88
N LYS A 95 3.04 -30.36 7.71
CA LYS A 95 4.18 -30.12 6.81
C LYS A 95 5.53 -30.54 7.39
N LEU A 96 5.63 -30.80 8.70
CA LEU A 96 6.85 -31.31 9.34
C LEU A 96 6.81 -32.84 9.53
N SER A 97 5.62 -33.41 9.71
CA SER A 97 5.40 -34.83 9.94
C SER A 97 4.03 -35.31 9.42
N GLY A 98 3.95 -36.55 8.95
CA GLY A 98 2.67 -37.21 8.60
C GLY A 98 1.86 -37.70 9.81
N THR A 99 2.21 -37.28 11.04
CA THR A 99 1.53 -37.67 12.28
C THR A 99 0.04 -37.36 12.23
N ILE A 100 -0.34 -36.14 11.81
CA ILE A 100 -1.75 -35.72 11.72
C ILE A 100 -2.57 -36.58 10.74
N GLU A 101 -1.97 -37.03 9.64
CA GLU A 101 -2.61 -37.94 8.68
C GLU A 101 -2.80 -39.35 9.24
N SER A 102 -1.88 -39.79 10.10
CA SER A 102 -1.98 -41.08 10.79
C SER A 102 -3.12 -41.05 11.81
N ALA A 103 -3.25 -39.95 12.57
CA ALA A 103 -4.36 -39.69 13.47
C ALA A 103 -5.71 -39.61 12.73
N ARG A 104 -5.78 -38.87 11.61
CA ARG A 104 -6.99 -38.79 10.75
C ARG A 104 -7.39 -40.16 10.19
N THR A 105 -6.43 -40.99 9.85
CA THR A 105 -6.68 -42.36 9.38
C THR A 105 -7.23 -43.23 10.51
N ALA A 106 -6.64 -43.17 11.70
CA ALA A 106 -7.16 -43.86 12.87
C ALA A 106 -8.57 -43.42 13.27
N ALA A 107 -8.86 -42.10 13.22
CA ALA A 107 -10.20 -41.57 13.46
C ALA A 107 -11.24 -42.15 12.49
N ARG A 108 -10.90 -42.24 11.19
CA ARG A 108 -11.76 -42.89 10.18
C ARG A 108 -11.93 -44.39 10.41
N MET A 109 -10.89 -45.08 10.89
CA MET A 109 -10.96 -46.51 11.21
C MET A 109 -11.88 -46.79 12.40
N LEU A 110 -11.93 -45.88 13.38
CA LEU A 110 -12.82 -46.00 14.54
C LEU A 110 -14.31 -45.86 14.16
N GLY A 111 -14.62 -45.13 13.08
CA GLY A 111 -15.96 -45.09 12.49
C GLY A 111 -17.00 -44.24 13.23
N ASP A 112 -16.58 -43.44 14.22
CA ASP A 112 -17.43 -42.51 14.98
C ASP A 112 -16.86 -41.08 14.90
N ASP A 113 -17.73 -40.09 14.77
CA ASP A 113 -17.42 -38.65 14.71
C ASP A 113 -16.89 -38.09 16.04
N ARG A 114 -16.73 -38.92 17.08
CA ARG A 114 -16.16 -38.52 18.37
C ARG A 114 -14.72 -38.02 18.31
N VAL A 115 -13.92 -38.41 17.31
CA VAL A 115 -12.51 -37.96 17.19
C VAL A 115 -12.39 -36.74 16.28
N ARG A 116 -11.98 -35.60 16.86
CA ARG A 116 -11.70 -34.36 16.15
C ARG A 116 -10.20 -34.12 16.08
N THR A 117 -9.61 -34.25 14.89
CA THR A 117 -8.17 -34.01 14.69
C THR A 117 -7.87 -32.53 14.44
N ILE A 118 -6.89 -31.97 15.14
CA ILE A 118 -6.47 -30.57 15.05
C ILE A 118 -4.99 -30.51 14.65
N ASP A 119 -4.70 -29.88 13.51
CA ASP A 119 -3.33 -29.51 13.15
C ASP A 119 -2.93 -28.25 13.93
N SER A 120 -1.88 -28.35 14.74
CA SER A 120 -1.36 -27.22 15.51
C SER A 120 -0.61 -26.20 14.65
N GLU A 121 -0.19 -26.58 13.44
CA GLU A 121 0.76 -25.85 12.59
C GLU A 121 2.07 -25.44 13.29
N SER A 122 2.38 -26.09 14.41
CA SER A 122 3.54 -25.81 15.25
C SER A 122 4.22 -27.11 15.70
N ALA A 123 5.17 -27.00 16.63
CA ALA A 123 5.90 -28.12 17.20
C ALA A 123 6.25 -27.84 18.67
N SER A 124 6.70 -28.86 19.41
CA SER A 124 7.19 -28.74 20.78
C SER A 124 6.11 -28.19 21.73
N VAL A 125 6.54 -27.45 22.75
CA VAL A 125 5.73 -26.85 23.83
C VAL A 125 4.52 -26.06 23.34
N ALA A 126 4.52 -25.55 22.10
CA ALA A 126 3.36 -24.89 21.51
C ALA A 126 2.14 -25.82 21.39
N ILE A 127 2.35 -27.12 21.08
CA ILE A 127 1.27 -28.11 21.02
C ILE A 127 0.70 -28.34 22.42
N ALA A 128 1.57 -28.55 23.40
CA ALA A 128 1.17 -28.74 24.79
C ALA A 128 0.39 -27.54 25.33
N MET A 129 0.84 -26.33 25.03
CA MET A 129 0.17 -25.10 25.46
C MET A 129 -1.20 -24.89 24.80
N LEU A 130 -1.40 -25.30 23.54
CA LEU A 130 -2.74 -25.32 22.94
C LEU A 130 -3.64 -26.32 23.66
N GLY A 131 -3.14 -27.53 23.94
CA GLY A 131 -3.86 -28.52 24.75
C GLY A 131 -4.22 -28.00 26.14
N LEU A 132 -3.30 -27.32 26.84
CA LEU A 132 -3.56 -26.69 28.14
C LEU A 132 -4.61 -25.57 28.05
N ALA A 133 -4.61 -24.81 26.96
CA ALA A 133 -5.62 -23.79 26.72
C ALA A 133 -7.02 -24.41 26.52
N ILE A 134 -7.11 -25.54 25.82
CA ILE A 134 -8.34 -26.31 25.66
C ILE A 134 -8.77 -26.92 27.00
N GLN A 135 -7.85 -27.54 27.76
CA GLN A 135 -8.12 -28.10 29.08
C GLN A 135 -8.78 -27.08 30.00
N ARG A 136 -8.26 -25.85 30.05
CA ARG A 136 -8.87 -24.76 30.83
C ARG A 136 -10.28 -24.37 30.35
N ARG A 137 -10.58 -24.48 29.06
CA ARG A 137 -11.95 -24.27 28.55
C ARG A 137 -12.87 -25.41 28.94
N LEU A 138 -12.40 -26.65 28.85
CA LEU A 138 -13.15 -27.83 29.30
C LEU A 138 -13.51 -27.74 30.79
N GLU A 139 -12.63 -27.20 31.64
CA GLU A 139 -12.92 -26.96 33.07
C GLU A 139 -14.10 -26.00 33.32
N HIS A 140 -14.45 -25.15 32.34
CA HIS A 140 -15.52 -24.17 32.44
C HIS A 140 -16.74 -24.50 31.56
N GLY A 141 -16.69 -25.61 30.82
CA GLY A 141 -17.63 -25.91 29.73
C GLY A 141 -17.31 -25.11 28.46
N THR A 142 -17.34 -25.78 27.32
CA THR A 142 -17.08 -25.15 26.01
C THR A 142 -17.78 -25.91 24.88
N THR A 143 -17.67 -25.45 23.63
CA THR A 143 -18.19 -26.18 22.47
C THR A 143 -17.09 -26.49 21.45
N ASP A 144 -17.42 -27.38 20.52
CA ASP A 144 -16.57 -27.71 19.37
C ASP A 144 -16.16 -26.45 18.58
N GLU A 145 -17.10 -25.54 18.32
CA GLU A 145 -16.88 -24.29 17.59
C GLU A 145 -15.91 -23.36 18.33
N GLU A 146 -16.06 -23.24 19.64
CA GLU A 146 -15.18 -22.41 20.46
C GLU A 146 -13.74 -22.94 20.52
N ILE A 147 -13.58 -24.27 20.45
CA ILE A 147 -12.28 -24.93 20.37
C ILE A 147 -11.64 -24.67 19.01
N ASP A 148 -12.40 -24.75 17.92
CA ASP A 148 -11.89 -24.41 16.59
C ASP A 148 -11.44 -22.94 16.52
N GLU A 149 -12.25 -22.02 17.06
CA GLU A 149 -11.90 -20.61 17.14
C GLU A 149 -10.66 -20.37 18.01
N LEU A 150 -10.50 -21.13 19.10
CA LEU A 150 -9.29 -21.09 19.91
C LEU A 150 -8.08 -21.58 19.10
N ALA A 151 -8.18 -22.72 18.43
CA ALA A 151 -7.10 -23.28 17.62
C ALA A 151 -6.72 -22.35 16.45
N ALA A 152 -7.70 -21.78 15.76
CA ALA A 152 -7.46 -20.80 14.70
C ALA A 152 -6.74 -19.55 15.23
N ARG A 153 -7.24 -18.95 16.32
CA ARG A 153 -6.57 -17.80 16.95
C ARG A 153 -5.16 -18.12 17.42
N TYR A 154 -4.94 -19.34 17.90
CA TYR A 154 -3.63 -19.79 18.34
C TYR A 154 -2.65 -19.85 17.17
N ARG A 155 -3.08 -20.37 16.00
CA ARG A 155 -2.27 -20.36 14.77
C ARG A 155 -1.95 -18.94 14.28
N ASP A 156 -2.92 -18.03 14.35
CA ASP A 156 -2.78 -16.69 13.79
C ASP A 156 -1.99 -15.71 14.68
N ASN A 157 -2.12 -15.85 16.01
CA ASN A 157 -1.66 -14.83 16.96
C ASN A 157 -0.59 -15.32 17.93
N ALA A 158 -0.20 -16.59 17.88
CA ALA A 158 0.89 -17.06 18.70
C ALA A 158 2.25 -16.69 18.10
N GLY A 159 3.19 -16.37 18.98
CA GLY A 159 4.58 -16.19 18.60
C GLY A 159 5.43 -17.39 18.98
N LEU A 160 6.34 -17.77 18.08
CA LEU A 160 7.35 -18.80 18.31
C LEU A 160 8.69 -18.30 17.78
N LEU A 161 9.71 -18.28 18.64
CA LEU A 161 11.09 -18.03 18.24
C LEU A 161 12.01 -19.06 18.86
N PHE A 162 12.93 -19.57 18.04
CA PHE A 162 13.95 -20.48 18.49
C PHE A 162 15.26 -20.27 17.73
N THR A 163 16.34 -20.75 18.32
CA THR A 163 17.66 -20.75 17.72
C THR A 163 18.30 -22.12 17.93
N VAL A 164 18.95 -22.62 16.89
CA VAL A 164 19.69 -23.88 16.91
C VAL A 164 21.17 -23.62 17.03
N ASP A 165 21.94 -24.56 17.60
CA ASP A 165 23.38 -24.37 17.74
C ASP A 165 24.09 -24.47 16.38
N THR A 166 23.67 -25.44 15.56
CA THR A 166 24.04 -25.63 14.16
C THR A 166 22.78 -25.86 13.31
N PHE A 167 22.78 -25.32 12.09
CA PHE A 167 21.68 -25.50 11.15
C PHE A 167 21.66 -26.90 10.50
N GLU A 168 22.73 -27.67 10.72
CA GLU A 168 22.95 -28.97 10.09
C GLU A 168 21.87 -30.01 10.40
N TYR A 169 21.41 -30.10 11.66
CA TYR A 169 20.39 -31.08 12.05
C TYR A 169 19.08 -30.85 11.29
N LEU A 170 18.67 -29.58 11.11
CA LEU A 170 17.45 -29.25 10.36
C LEU A 170 17.59 -29.63 8.89
N VAL A 171 18.78 -29.39 8.30
CA VAL A 171 19.10 -29.72 6.90
C VAL A 171 19.11 -31.23 6.69
N ARG A 172 19.85 -31.98 7.52
CA ARG A 172 19.92 -33.45 7.45
C ARG A 172 18.55 -34.09 7.71
N GLY A 173 17.80 -33.53 8.64
CA GLY A 173 16.43 -33.89 8.91
C GLY A 173 15.50 -33.56 7.75
N GLY A 174 15.82 -32.65 6.83
CA GLY A 174 14.92 -32.23 5.76
C GLY A 174 13.76 -31.34 6.22
N ARG A 175 13.81 -30.83 7.46
CA ARG A 175 12.77 -29.99 8.09
C ARG A 175 13.11 -28.50 8.02
N VAL A 176 13.86 -28.09 6.99
CA VAL A 176 14.27 -26.69 6.79
C VAL A 176 13.17 -25.80 6.21
N GLY A 177 12.13 -26.35 5.59
CA GLY A 177 11.04 -25.58 4.98
C GLY A 177 11.55 -24.43 4.08
N ARG A 178 11.00 -23.23 4.29
CA ARG A 178 11.42 -21.98 3.62
C ARG A 178 12.81 -21.50 4.03
N ALA A 179 13.41 -22.05 5.09
CA ALA A 179 14.78 -21.72 5.50
C ALA A 179 15.88 -22.44 4.69
N ARG A 180 15.54 -23.22 3.64
CA ARG A 180 16.52 -23.94 2.81
C ARG A 180 17.64 -23.06 2.25
N GLY A 181 17.34 -21.79 1.90
CA GLY A 181 18.33 -20.82 1.41
C GLY A 181 19.36 -20.36 2.44
N TRP A 182 19.25 -20.82 3.70
CA TRP A 182 20.23 -20.56 4.75
C TRP A 182 21.23 -21.69 4.95
N ALA A 183 21.18 -22.75 4.14
CA ALA A 183 22.16 -23.82 4.14
C ALA A 183 23.55 -23.29 3.71
N GLY A 184 24.49 -23.21 4.66
CA GLY A 184 25.89 -22.83 4.43
C GLY A 184 26.62 -22.57 5.75
N GLU A 185 27.87 -23.03 5.86
CA GLU A 185 28.69 -22.82 7.06
C GLU A 185 29.12 -21.36 7.19
N LEU A 186 28.59 -20.67 8.19
CA LEU A 186 29.09 -19.38 8.65
C LEU A 186 29.40 -19.48 10.14
N LEU A 187 30.67 -19.73 10.46
CA LEU A 187 31.17 -19.82 11.83
C LEU A 187 30.67 -18.64 12.68
N HIS A 188 30.14 -18.95 13.86
CA HIS A 188 29.62 -18.00 14.86
C HIS A 188 28.32 -17.25 14.51
N ILE A 189 27.63 -17.59 13.42
CA ILE A 189 26.29 -17.07 13.13
C ILE A 189 25.22 -18.02 13.68
N LYS A 190 24.34 -17.51 14.55
CA LYS A 190 23.17 -18.20 15.08
C LYS A 190 21.94 -17.81 14.26
N PRO A 191 21.21 -18.77 13.66
CA PRO A 191 19.95 -18.48 12.98
C PRO A 191 18.84 -18.31 14.02
N ILE A 192 18.06 -17.25 13.89
CA ILE A 192 16.77 -17.10 14.56
C ILE A 192 15.69 -17.56 13.59
N LEU A 193 14.91 -18.53 14.03
CA LEU A 193 13.92 -19.25 13.26
C LEU A 193 12.55 -19.15 13.94
N THR A 194 11.50 -19.36 13.16
CA THR A 194 10.11 -19.47 13.60
C THR A 194 9.42 -20.58 12.82
N ILE A 195 8.20 -20.97 13.23
CA ILE A 195 7.32 -21.82 12.42
C ILE A 195 6.14 -20.96 11.99
N LYS A 196 5.88 -20.89 10.69
CA LYS A 196 4.71 -20.19 10.12
C LYS A 196 4.07 -21.05 9.05
N GLU A 197 2.74 -21.17 9.09
CA GLU A 197 1.96 -22.02 8.17
C GLU A 197 2.52 -23.45 8.12
N GLY A 198 2.88 -23.98 9.29
CA GLY A 198 3.46 -25.31 9.47
C GLY A 198 4.92 -25.50 9.00
N GLU A 199 5.63 -24.45 8.56
CA GLU A 199 7.00 -24.58 8.03
C GLU A 199 8.02 -23.79 8.84
N VAL A 200 9.26 -24.29 8.89
CA VAL A 200 10.39 -23.55 9.45
C VAL A 200 10.75 -22.38 8.53
N VAL A 201 10.68 -21.16 9.08
CA VAL A 201 10.92 -19.90 8.37
C VAL A 201 12.08 -19.15 9.02
N PRO A 202 13.00 -18.59 8.23
CA PRO A 202 14.08 -17.77 8.75
C PRO A 202 13.61 -16.38 9.16
N VAL A 203 14.03 -15.90 10.34
CA VAL A 203 13.71 -14.55 10.83
C VAL A 203 14.94 -13.64 10.70
N LYS A 204 16.05 -13.98 11.37
CA LYS A 204 17.27 -13.16 11.37
C LYS A 204 18.55 -13.97 11.63
N ARG A 205 19.68 -13.50 11.11
CA ARG A 205 21.02 -14.04 11.42
C ARG A 205 21.73 -13.13 12.41
N VAL A 206 22.24 -13.70 13.50
CA VAL A 206 22.95 -12.93 14.53
C VAL A 206 24.29 -13.56 14.87
N ARG A 207 25.26 -12.76 15.31
CA ARG A 207 26.56 -13.27 15.78
C ARG A 207 26.50 -13.48 17.29
N GLY A 208 26.59 -14.74 17.73
CA GLY A 208 26.60 -15.15 19.13
C GLY A 208 25.24 -15.13 19.86
N ASN A 209 25.17 -15.89 20.96
CA ASN A 209 23.93 -16.11 21.73
C ASN A 209 23.39 -14.83 22.39
N ARG A 210 24.28 -13.95 22.89
CA ARG A 210 23.85 -12.69 23.52
C ARG A 210 23.02 -11.83 22.57
N LYS A 211 23.42 -11.75 21.30
CA LYS A 211 22.66 -11.00 20.29
C LYS A 211 21.36 -11.72 19.92
N ALA A 212 21.34 -13.05 19.89
CA ALA A 212 20.10 -13.81 19.68
C ALA A 212 19.05 -13.52 20.75
N PHE A 213 19.46 -13.50 22.02
CA PHE A 213 18.56 -13.23 23.14
C PHE A 213 18.05 -11.79 23.18
N LEU A 214 18.87 -10.82 22.75
CA LEU A 214 18.41 -9.43 22.59
C LEU A 214 17.35 -9.31 21.49
N GLU A 215 17.50 -10.02 20.38
CA GLU A 215 16.47 -10.05 19.33
C GLU A 215 15.21 -10.80 19.77
N PHE A 216 15.35 -11.88 20.56
CA PHE A 216 14.21 -12.56 21.19
C PHE A 216 13.43 -11.61 22.09
N ALA A 217 14.13 -10.88 22.97
CA ALA A 217 13.51 -9.89 23.85
C ALA A 217 12.80 -8.81 23.05
N SER A 218 13.47 -8.22 22.05
CA SER A 218 12.88 -7.17 21.22
C SER A 218 11.64 -7.64 20.45
N ALA A 219 11.67 -8.85 19.87
CA ALA A 219 10.53 -9.39 19.16
C ALA A 219 9.37 -9.72 20.11
N PHE A 220 9.66 -10.33 21.26
CA PHE A 220 8.67 -10.64 22.29
C PHE A 220 8.02 -9.37 22.85
N GLU A 221 8.80 -8.32 23.09
CA GLU A 221 8.27 -7.06 23.59
C GLU A 221 7.43 -6.31 22.57
N ALA A 222 7.81 -6.36 21.29
CA ALA A 222 7.04 -5.75 20.21
C ALA A 222 5.66 -6.42 20.03
N ASP A 223 5.59 -7.73 20.26
CA ASP A 223 4.38 -8.52 20.02
C ASP A 223 3.46 -8.64 21.25
N THR A 224 4.01 -8.47 22.46
CA THR A 224 3.28 -8.71 23.71
C THR A 224 3.14 -7.48 24.60
N ARG A 225 2.14 -7.50 25.48
CA ARG A 225 1.99 -6.58 26.61
C ARG A 225 2.07 -7.34 27.92
N ASP A 226 2.55 -6.69 28.97
CA ASP A 226 2.59 -7.31 30.29
C ASP A 226 1.17 -7.57 30.80
N SER A 227 0.85 -8.84 31.04
CA SER A 227 -0.50 -9.26 31.39
C SER A 227 -0.47 -10.60 32.12
N PRO A 228 -1.29 -10.77 33.17
CA PRO A 228 -1.49 -12.07 33.83
C PRO A 228 -2.18 -13.09 32.93
N SER A 229 -2.59 -12.71 31.72
CA SER A 229 -3.16 -13.60 30.70
C SER A 229 -2.18 -14.03 29.62
N LEU A 230 -0.97 -13.47 29.62
CA LEU A 230 0.11 -13.87 28.72
C LEU A 230 0.69 -15.19 29.20
N ARG A 231 0.70 -16.18 28.32
CA ARG A 231 1.26 -17.52 28.56
C ARG A 231 2.53 -17.70 27.76
N VAL A 232 3.54 -18.29 28.38
CA VAL A 232 4.84 -18.54 27.76
C VAL A 232 5.27 -19.97 28.01
N GLY A 233 5.75 -20.64 26.97
CA GLY A 233 6.35 -21.97 27.04
C GLY A 233 7.80 -21.90 26.57
N LEU A 234 8.69 -22.63 27.22
CA LEU A 234 10.11 -22.70 26.85
C LEU A 234 10.47 -24.14 26.49
N ALA A 235 11.37 -24.29 25.52
CA ALA A 235 11.89 -25.59 25.14
C ALA A 235 13.40 -25.51 24.87
N HIS A 236 14.14 -26.56 25.24
CA HIS A 236 15.58 -26.65 24.95
C HIS A 236 16.04 -28.07 24.64
N ALA A 237 17.07 -28.20 23.79
CA ALA A 237 17.79 -29.45 23.57
C ALA A 237 19.11 -29.41 24.34
N GLU A 238 19.18 -30.10 25.48
CA GLU A 238 20.42 -30.20 26.29
C GLU A 238 21.08 -28.83 26.60
N ALA A 239 20.27 -27.81 26.89
CA ALA A 239 20.75 -26.45 27.13
C ALA A 239 20.02 -25.77 28.31
N PRO A 240 20.04 -26.36 29.52
CA PRO A 240 19.30 -25.84 30.68
C PRO A 240 19.73 -24.43 31.08
N GLU A 241 21.02 -24.09 30.96
CA GLU A 241 21.52 -22.74 31.22
C GLU A 241 20.94 -21.70 30.24
N ARG A 242 20.78 -22.06 28.97
CA ARG A 242 20.17 -21.18 27.96
C ARG A 242 18.67 -21.01 28.21
N ALA A 243 18.00 -22.08 28.64
CA ALA A 243 16.59 -22.02 29.02
C ALA A 243 16.36 -21.13 30.24
N GLU A 244 17.22 -21.21 31.26
CA GLU A 244 17.12 -20.32 32.43
C GLU A 244 17.45 -18.86 32.07
N ALA A 245 18.41 -18.62 31.17
CA ALA A 245 18.64 -17.27 30.64
C ALA A 245 17.41 -16.72 29.90
N LEU A 246 16.69 -17.58 29.16
CA LEU A 246 15.50 -17.20 28.41
C LEU A 246 14.33 -16.94 29.36
N ARG A 247 14.20 -17.77 30.40
CA ARG A 247 13.24 -17.60 31.49
C ARG A 247 13.43 -16.26 32.21
N LYS A 248 14.68 -15.90 32.50
CA LYS A 248 15.03 -14.60 33.08
C LYS A 248 14.65 -13.45 32.15
N MET A 249 14.96 -13.56 30.85
CA MET A 249 14.57 -12.57 29.85
C MET A 249 13.03 -12.38 29.80
N VAL A 250 12.25 -13.46 29.82
CA VAL A 250 10.77 -13.38 29.83
C VAL A 250 10.29 -12.64 31.08
N ARG A 251 10.82 -12.97 32.26
CA ARG A 251 10.44 -12.33 33.53
C ARG A 251 10.83 -10.86 33.62
N GLU A 252 11.97 -10.49 33.03
CA GLU A 252 12.41 -9.09 32.96
C GLU A 252 11.54 -8.28 31.99
N ALA A 253 11.22 -8.84 30.82
CA ALA A 253 10.41 -8.17 29.82
C ALA A 253 8.93 -8.07 30.23
N ARG A 254 8.36 -9.14 30.79
CA ARG A 254 6.91 -9.27 31.10
C ARG A 254 6.72 -9.94 32.47
N PRO A 255 6.85 -9.19 33.59
CA PRO A 255 6.80 -9.75 34.94
C PRO A 255 5.48 -10.45 35.30
N SER A 256 4.37 -10.05 34.68
CA SER A 256 3.05 -10.62 34.91
C SER A 256 2.79 -11.87 34.04
N ALA A 257 3.67 -12.21 33.10
CA ALA A 257 3.50 -13.37 32.25
C ALA A 257 3.61 -14.69 33.03
N GLU A 258 2.75 -15.64 32.70
CA GLU A 258 2.78 -16.99 33.29
C GLU A 258 3.58 -17.93 32.39
N ILE A 259 4.68 -18.48 32.92
CA ILE A 259 5.47 -19.51 32.24
C ILE A 259 4.83 -20.86 32.55
N GLU A 260 4.09 -21.41 31.59
CA GLU A 260 3.24 -22.60 31.79
C GLU A 260 4.03 -23.91 31.73
N GLN A 261 5.06 -23.98 30.87
CA GLN A 261 5.83 -25.19 30.61
C GLN A 261 7.28 -24.83 30.26
N ILE A 262 8.23 -25.59 30.81
CA ILE A 262 9.64 -25.60 30.39
C ILE A 262 9.98 -27.05 30.08
N ALA A 263 10.24 -27.36 28.81
CA ALA A 263 10.44 -28.72 28.34
C ALA A 263 11.87 -28.95 27.83
N THR A 264 12.38 -30.17 28.04
CA THR A 264 13.55 -30.66 27.31
C THR A 264 13.04 -31.37 26.06
N LEU A 265 13.54 -30.97 24.88
CA LEU A 265 13.16 -31.55 23.60
C LEU A 265 13.40 -33.06 23.59
N GLY A 266 12.39 -33.81 23.18
CA GLY A 266 12.46 -35.27 23.08
C GLY A 266 13.38 -35.76 21.98
N PRO A 267 13.79 -37.04 22.01
CA PRO A 267 14.57 -37.68 20.95
C PRO A 267 14.15 -37.36 19.51
N VAL A 268 12.84 -37.29 19.23
CA VAL A 268 12.34 -37.04 17.87
C VAL A 268 12.62 -35.60 17.41
N LEU A 269 12.25 -34.60 18.20
CA LEU A 269 12.56 -33.20 17.86
C LEU A 269 14.07 -32.92 17.98
N GLY A 270 14.74 -33.54 18.95
CA GLY A 270 16.17 -33.48 19.16
C GLY A 270 16.99 -33.97 17.96
N ALA A 271 16.52 -34.99 17.23
CA ALA A 271 17.16 -35.47 16.00
C ALA A 271 17.19 -34.41 14.88
N HIS A 272 16.20 -33.51 14.85
CA HIS A 272 16.08 -32.45 13.82
C HIS A 272 16.61 -31.09 14.29
N ALA A 273 16.45 -30.75 15.57
CA ALA A 273 16.89 -29.48 16.11
C ALA A 273 18.37 -29.51 16.54
N GLY A 274 18.84 -30.65 17.06
CA GLY A 274 20.18 -30.84 17.59
C GLY A 274 20.39 -30.22 18.99
N PRO A 275 21.48 -30.62 19.67
CA PRO A 275 21.85 -30.11 20.99
C PRO A 275 22.17 -28.61 20.93
N GLY A 276 21.92 -27.90 22.04
CA GLY A 276 22.10 -26.46 22.15
C GLY A 276 20.92 -25.61 21.64
N THR A 277 19.90 -26.23 21.06
CA THR A 277 18.67 -25.54 20.66
C THR A 277 17.95 -24.95 21.86
N VAL A 278 17.46 -23.72 21.73
CA VAL A 278 16.59 -23.09 22.72
C VAL A 278 15.56 -22.22 22.03
N GLY A 279 14.33 -22.25 22.53
CA GLY A 279 13.25 -21.43 22.01
C GLY A 279 12.18 -21.20 23.05
N PHE A 280 11.27 -20.31 22.71
CA PHE A 280 10.11 -20.01 23.51
C PHE A 280 8.95 -19.66 22.60
N PHE A 281 7.78 -19.94 23.14
CA PHE A 281 6.49 -19.74 22.53
C PHE A 281 5.68 -18.83 23.44
N TRP A 282 4.86 -17.95 22.88
CA TRP A 282 3.94 -17.15 23.66
C TRP A 282 2.58 -17.01 23.00
N PHE A 283 1.56 -16.96 23.85
CA PHE A 283 0.18 -16.72 23.44
C PHE A 283 -0.52 -15.90 24.52
N SER A 284 -1.22 -14.84 24.12
CA SER A 284 -2.01 -14.05 25.06
C SER A 284 -3.48 -14.37 24.88
N ARG A 285 -4.19 -14.60 26.01
CA ARG A 285 -5.65 -14.74 26.02
C ARG A 285 -6.37 -13.45 25.64
N LEU A 286 -5.66 -12.33 25.46
CA LEU A 286 -6.24 -11.01 25.27
C LEU A 286 -7.38 -11.06 24.24
N ILE A 287 -8.60 -10.85 24.77
CA ILE A 287 -9.60 -10.00 24.15
C ILE A 287 -8.81 -8.91 23.47
N VAL A 288 -8.92 -8.80 22.15
CA VAL A 288 -8.20 -7.76 21.44
C VAL A 288 -8.80 -6.44 21.88
N VAL A 289 -8.23 -5.87 22.95
CA VAL A 289 -8.70 -4.61 23.50
C VAL A 289 -8.32 -3.57 22.44
N PRO A 290 -9.29 -2.79 21.91
CA PRO A 290 -9.00 -1.62 21.11
C PRO A 290 -7.81 -0.86 21.70
N ARG A 291 -6.83 -0.44 20.90
CA ARG A 291 -5.80 0.49 21.41
C ARG A 291 -6.56 1.71 21.93
N ALA A 292 -6.68 1.89 23.24
CA ALA A 292 -7.17 3.16 23.77
C ALA A 292 -6.07 4.21 23.51
N PHE A 293 -6.43 5.45 23.15
CA PHE A 293 -5.48 6.57 23.16
C PHE A 293 -5.08 7.00 24.58
N ALA A 294 -5.43 6.24 25.62
CA ALA A 294 -4.86 6.42 26.94
C ALA A 294 -3.53 5.66 27.01
N GLY A 295 -2.45 6.40 27.30
CA GLY A 295 -1.10 5.86 27.46
C GLY A 295 -1.02 4.71 28.47
N GLU A 296 0.17 4.17 28.63
CA GLU A 296 0.54 2.93 29.35
C GLU A 296 0.06 2.77 30.81
N LYS A 297 -0.75 3.69 31.36
CA LYS A 297 -1.38 3.58 32.68
C LYS A 297 -2.89 3.41 32.55
N ALA A 298 -3.42 2.34 33.15
CA ALA A 298 -4.85 2.18 33.36
C ALA A 298 -5.41 3.39 34.13
N PRO A 299 -6.58 3.95 33.75
CA PRO A 299 -7.23 4.99 34.54
C PRO A 299 -7.64 4.43 35.91
N ALA A 300 -7.58 5.25 36.96
CA ALA A 300 -7.93 4.88 38.34
C ALA A 300 -9.40 4.41 38.52
N GLY A 301 -10.22 4.56 37.49
CA GLY A 301 -11.56 3.99 37.37
C GLY A 301 -12.08 4.15 35.94
N TRP A 302 -12.93 3.23 35.50
CA TRP A 302 -13.59 3.33 34.20
C TRP A 302 -14.63 4.46 34.25
N PRO A 303 -14.60 5.44 33.31
CA PRO A 303 -15.64 6.45 33.24
C PRO A 303 -16.98 5.77 32.94
N ARG A 304 -18.05 6.25 33.58
CA ARG A 304 -19.43 5.83 33.25
C ARG A 304 -19.63 5.97 31.75
N LEU A 305 -20.21 4.95 31.09
CA LEU A 305 -20.54 4.98 29.66
C LEU A 305 -21.30 6.28 29.36
N PRO A 306 -20.67 7.27 28.70
CA PRO A 306 -21.30 8.56 28.47
C PRO A 306 -22.29 8.44 27.30
N GLY A 307 -23.27 9.33 27.26
CA GLY A 307 -24.50 9.21 26.47
C GLY A 307 -24.33 8.99 24.96
N THR A 308 -25.43 8.63 24.31
CA THR A 308 -25.55 8.40 22.87
C THR A 308 -24.96 9.56 22.04
N PRO A 309 -24.19 9.27 20.97
CA PRO A 309 -23.71 10.28 20.03
C PRO A 309 -24.86 11.13 19.49
N ARG A 310 -24.57 12.40 19.19
CA ARG A 310 -25.54 13.36 18.61
C ARG A 310 -25.03 13.90 17.28
N PRO A 311 -25.10 13.12 16.18
CA PRO A 311 -24.55 13.51 14.88
C PRO A 311 -25.03 14.88 14.38
N GLU A 312 -26.25 15.29 14.75
CA GLU A 312 -26.82 16.59 14.40
C GLU A 312 -26.07 17.79 14.99
N SER A 313 -25.25 17.59 16.04
CA SER A 313 -24.40 18.63 16.60
C SER A 313 -23.22 18.98 15.69
N LEU A 314 -22.78 18.02 14.87
CA LEU A 314 -21.62 18.13 14.00
C LEU A 314 -21.90 18.95 12.73
N GLU A 315 -23.15 18.90 12.25
CA GLU A 315 -23.60 19.63 11.06
C GLU A 315 -23.95 21.10 11.35
N ARG A 316 -23.80 21.54 12.61
CA ARG A 316 -24.06 22.94 12.99
C ARG A 316 -23.07 23.88 12.30
N PRO A 317 -23.54 25.07 11.83
CA PRO A 317 -22.66 26.09 11.28
C PRO A 317 -21.59 26.55 12.29
N LEU A 318 -20.42 26.93 11.79
CA LEU A 318 -19.33 27.41 12.64
C LEU A 318 -19.66 28.68 13.42
N SER A 319 -20.63 29.49 12.97
CA SER A 319 -21.17 30.62 13.74
C SER A 319 -21.75 30.25 15.11
N THR A 320 -22.09 28.97 15.33
CA THR A 320 -22.52 28.48 16.65
C THR A 320 -21.38 28.37 17.67
N LEU A 321 -20.12 28.34 17.22
CA LEU A 321 -18.96 28.33 18.10
C LEU A 321 -18.65 29.74 18.61
N THR A 322 -18.42 29.84 19.92
CA THR A 322 -18.04 31.11 20.55
C THR A 322 -16.80 31.71 19.87
N GLY A 323 -16.90 32.98 19.46
CA GLY A 323 -15.82 33.71 18.79
C GLY A 323 -15.80 33.58 17.26
N VAL A 324 -16.81 32.98 16.64
CA VAL A 324 -17.03 33.00 15.18
C VAL A 324 -18.18 33.94 14.84
N GLY A 325 -17.84 35.15 14.39
CA GLY A 325 -18.83 36.08 13.80
C GLY A 325 -18.98 35.89 12.29
N PRO A 326 -19.99 36.53 11.65
CA PRO A 326 -20.30 36.35 10.22
C PRO A 326 -19.10 36.61 9.28
N ALA A 327 -18.26 37.59 9.63
CA ALA A 327 -17.06 37.89 8.86
C ALA A 327 -16.00 36.78 8.92
N LEU A 328 -15.84 36.11 10.07
CA LEU A 328 -14.90 35.00 10.23
C LEU A 328 -15.46 33.73 9.59
N GLU A 329 -16.76 33.48 9.71
CA GLU A 329 -17.45 32.37 9.05
C GLU A 329 -17.25 32.39 7.53
N LYS A 330 -17.43 33.55 6.88
CA LYS A 330 -17.19 33.70 5.44
C LYS A 330 -15.73 33.39 5.05
N LYS A 331 -14.76 33.72 5.92
CA LYS A 331 -13.34 33.43 5.70
C LYS A 331 -13.02 31.94 5.87
N LEU A 332 -13.60 31.30 6.88
CA LEU A 332 -13.48 29.85 7.10
C LEU A 332 -14.13 29.06 5.96
N ALA A 333 -15.26 29.52 5.44
CA ALA A 333 -15.91 28.90 4.29
C ALA A 333 -15.05 28.90 3.01
N LYS A 334 -14.17 29.91 2.82
CA LYS A 334 -13.19 29.92 1.72
C LYS A 334 -12.11 28.84 1.88
N LEU A 335 -11.84 28.41 3.12
CA LEU A 335 -10.95 27.29 3.44
C LEU A 335 -11.67 25.93 3.37
N GLY A 336 -12.94 25.90 2.96
CA GLY A 336 -13.77 24.69 2.96
C GLY A 336 -14.34 24.31 4.33
N LEU A 337 -14.20 25.18 5.35
CA LEU A 337 -14.65 24.91 6.72
C LEU A 337 -16.00 25.61 6.97
N ARG A 338 -17.09 24.84 7.05
CA ARG A 338 -18.46 25.36 7.21
C ARG A 338 -19.16 24.84 8.46
N THR A 339 -18.89 23.62 8.87
CA THR A 339 -19.54 22.95 10.01
C THR A 339 -18.55 22.58 11.12
N VAL A 340 -19.06 22.20 12.29
CA VAL A 340 -18.24 21.69 13.40
C VAL A 340 -17.48 20.43 12.98
N ARG A 341 -18.11 19.55 12.18
CA ARG A 341 -17.45 18.38 11.57
C ARG A 341 -16.21 18.79 10.77
N ASP A 342 -16.34 19.81 9.92
CA ASP A 342 -15.23 20.24 9.06
C ASP A 342 -14.02 20.67 9.89
N LEU A 343 -14.22 21.32 11.05
CA LEU A 343 -13.12 21.67 11.96
C LEU A 343 -12.48 20.44 12.64
N LEU A 344 -13.28 19.46 13.07
CA LEU A 344 -12.79 18.23 13.68
C LEU A 344 -12.05 17.33 12.69
N GLU A 345 -12.38 17.42 11.41
CA GLU A 345 -11.72 16.64 10.35
C GLU A 345 -10.64 17.47 9.63
N HIS A 346 -10.41 18.72 10.04
CA HIS A 346 -9.38 19.59 9.45
C HIS A 346 -7.99 19.25 9.99
N ARG A 347 -7.29 18.32 9.32
CA ARG A 347 -6.02 17.81 9.82
C ARG A 347 -4.91 18.87 9.97
N PRO A 348 -4.06 18.77 11.00
CA PRO A 348 -2.77 19.45 11.02
C PRO A 348 -1.88 18.93 9.88
N HIS A 349 -1.08 19.80 9.25
CA HIS A 349 -0.10 19.36 8.23
C HIS A 349 1.29 19.09 8.82
N ARG A 350 1.54 19.55 10.05
CA ARG A 350 2.75 19.24 10.83
C ARG A 350 2.47 19.45 12.32
N TYR A 351 3.35 18.92 13.14
CA TYR A 351 3.39 19.17 14.57
C TYR A 351 4.67 19.90 14.95
N GLU A 352 4.55 20.86 15.86
CA GLU A 352 5.70 21.48 16.51
C GLU A 352 6.09 20.60 17.70
N THR A 353 7.35 20.15 17.74
CA THR A 353 7.87 19.33 18.85
C THR A 353 7.89 20.14 20.14
N ALA A 354 7.66 19.49 21.27
CA ALA A 354 7.88 20.13 22.57
C ALA A 354 9.36 20.49 22.71
N VAL A 355 9.65 21.68 23.22
CA VAL A 355 11.02 22.14 23.48
C VAL A 355 11.19 22.34 24.99
N PRO A 356 12.37 22.02 25.55
CA PRO A 356 12.60 22.23 26.97
C PRO A 356 12.50 23.73 27.30
N GLU A 357 11.82 24.04 28.38
CA GLU A 357 11.89 25.38 28.97
C GLU A 357 13.21 25.51 29.73
N ARG A 358 13.96 26.55 29.42
CA ARG A 358 15.26 26.87 30.03
C ARG A 358 15.20 28.25 30.64
N ARG A 359 15.96 28.45 31.72
CA ARG A 359 16.26 29.81 32.19
C ARG A 359 17.17 30.50 31.18
N ILE A 360 17.10 31.82 31.10
CA ILE A 360 17.88 32.61 30.14
C ILE A 360 19.39 32.32 30.26
N ALA A 361 19.90 32.15 31.48
CA ALA A 361 21.31 31.84 31.74
C ALA A 361 21.75 30.45 31.25
N ASP A 362 20.82 29.50 31.10
CA ASP A 362 21.09 28.10 30.76
C ASP A 362 20.93 27.82 29.25
N LEU A 363 20.75 28.85 28.42
CA LEU A 363 20.58 28.72 26.97
C LEU A 363 21.91 28.38 26.27
N LEU A 364 21.85 27.38 25.40
CA LEU A 364 22.97 27.01 24.53
C LEU A 364 22.76 27.54 23.11
N ALA A 365 23.82 28.04 22.48
CA ALA A 365 23.76 28.56 21.12
C ALA A 365 23.42 27.45 20.10
N GLY A 366 22.47 27.71 19.21
CA GLY A 366 22.05 26.77 18.16
C GLY A 366 20.99 25.74 18.56
N GLU A 367 20.67 25.59 19.86
CA GLU A 367 19.56 24.74 20.34
C GLU A 367 18.24 25.53 20.32
N GLU A 368 17.13 24.86 19.98
CA GLU A 368 15.79 25.44 20.10
C GLU A 368 15.24 25.19 21.50
N ALA A 369 14.88 26.27 22.20
CA ALA A 369 14.38 26.21 23.57
C ALA A 369 13.17 27.14 23.75
N ALA A 370 12.45 26.97 24.85
CA ALA A 370 11.49 27.95 25.33
C ALA A 370 12.08 28.74 26.51
N ILE A 371 11.82 30.04 26.56
CA ILE A 371 12.14 30.91 27.70
C ILE A 371 10.89 31.65 28.16
N ALA A 372 10.76 31.86 29.47
CA ALA A 372 9.70 32.70 30.05
C ALA A 372 10.34 33.90 30.74
N GLY A 373 9.73 35.08 30.59
CA GLY A 373 10.25 36.30 31.22
C GLY A 373 9.34 37.50 31.04
N GLU A 374 9.77 38.63 31.58
CA GLU A 374 9.08 39.91 31.49
C GLU A 374 9.80 40.84 30.51
N VAL A 375 9.04 41.50 29.64
CA VAL A 375 9.60 42.51 28.73
C VAL A 375 10.02 43.73 29.53
N ARG A 376 11.30 44.12 29.43
CA ARG A 376 11.86 45.32 30.06
C ARG A 376 11.87 46.53 29.13
N ARG A 377 12.16 46.30 27.85
CA ARG A 377 12.27 47.36 26.85
C ARG A 377 11.98 46.81 25.47
N VAL A 378 11.37 47.62 24.61
CA VAL A 378 11.19 47.30 23.19
C VAL A 378 11.75 48.41 22.32
N SER A 379 12.32 48.02 21.19
CA SER A 379 12.74 48.93 20.14
C SER A 379 12.38 48.35 18.78
N VAL A 380 12.10 49.23 17.83
CA VAL A 380 11.84 48.86 16.44
C VAL A 380 12.89 49.52 15.57
N ARG A 381 13.59 48.73 14.75
CA ARG A 381 14.57 49.22 13.78
C ARG A 381 14.10 48.88 12.38
N ARG A 382 14.24 49.83 11.44
CA ARG A 382 13.91 49.64 10.01
C ARG A 382 15.15 49.86 9.16
N PRO A 383 16.04 48.85 9.04
CA PRO A 383 17.29 49.01 8.29
C PRO A 383 17.08 49.14 6.77
N ARG A 384 15.94 48.67 6.22
CA ARG A 384 15.57 48.78 4.80
C ARG A 384 14.07 49.00 4.65
N ARG A 385 13.61 49.53 3.51
CA ARG A 385 12.20 49.86 3.23
C ARG A 385 11.22 48.70 3.44
N ASN A 386 11.65 47.46 3.16
CA ASN A 386 10.82 46.25 3.27
C ASN A 386 11.23 45.31 4.43
N LEU A 387 12.03 45.79 5.40
CA LEU A 387 12.47 44.98 6.55
C LEU A 387 12.31 45.76 7.86
N ALA A 388 11.38 45.32 8.71
CA ALA A 388 11.21 45.84 10.06
C ALA A 388 11.68 44.80 11.08
N ILE A 389 12.51 45.20 12.04
CA ILE A 389 13.03 44.32 13.09
C ILE A 389 12.53 44.85 14.43
N VAL A 390 11.77 44.05 15.15
CA VAL A 390 11.37 44.33 16.53
C VAL A 390 12.34 43.63 17.46
N GLN A 391 12.88 44.34 18.43
CA GLN A 391 13.78 43.79 19.44
C GLN A 391 13.25 44.14 20.83
N ALA A 392 12.98 43.11 21.64
CA ALA A 392 12.56 43.25 23.02
C ALA A 392 13.63 42.69 23.96
N ARG A 393 13.98 43.43 25.00
CA ARG A 393 14.74 42.90 26.14
C ARG A 393 13.78 42.16 27.05
N VAL A 394 14.03 40.88 27.27
CA VAL A 394 13.23 40.00 28.13
C VAL A 394 14.12 39.55 29.29
N ALA A 395 13.62 39.66 30.51
CA ALA A 395 14.34 39.28 31.72
C ALA A 395 13.58 38.22 32.51
N ASP A 396 14.31 37.26 33.06
CA ASP A 396 13.84 36.31 34.06
C ASP A 396 14.66 36.47 35.35
N GLU A 397 14.51 35.55 36.30
CA GLU A 397 15.28 35.56 37.56
C GLU A 397 16.78 35.28 37.37
N SER A 398 17.18 34.74 36.22
CA SER A 398 18.55 34.32 35.91
C SER A 398 19.34 35.32 35.07
N GLY A 399 18.68 36.16 34.29
CA GLY A 399 19.35 37.11 33.41
C GLY A 399 18.42 37.84 32.43
N GLU A 400 19.02 38.55 31.48
CA GLU A 400 18.32 39.35 30.48
C GLU A 400 18.84 39.03 29.07
N ILE A 401 17.92 38.87 28.12
CA ILE A 401 18.24 38.53 26.73
C ILE A 401 17.49 39.43 25.75
N GLY A 402 18.10 39.70 24.59
CA GLY A 402 17.43 40.37 23.48
C GLY A 402 16.65 39.36 22.63
N ALA A 403 15.33 39.42 22.63
CA ALA A 403 14.46 38.69 21.74
C ALA A 403 14.21 39.47 20.44
N VAL A 404 14.27 38.79 19.29
CA VAL A 404 14.23 39.43 17.96
C VAL A 404 13.12 38.83 17.09
N TRP A 405 12.32 39.68 16.46
CA TRP A 405 11.30 39.34 15.46
C TRP A 405 11.55 40.09 14.15
N PHE A 406 11.43 39.39 13.03
CA PHE A 406 11.57 39.97 11.69
C PHE A 406 10.19 40.19 11.04
N ASN A 407 10.01 41.34 10.40
CA ASN A 407 8.81 41.77 9.68
C ASN A 407 7.51 41.79 10.49
N GLN A 408 7.59 41.97 11.81
CA GLN A 408 6.43 41.99 12.71
C GLN A 408 6.34 43.31 13.51
N ALA A 409 6.39 44.46 12.83
CA ALA A 409 6.41 45.78 13.48
C ALA A 409 5.24 46.04 14.44
N TRP A 410 4.07 45.46 14.15
CA TRP A 410 2.85 45.54 14.98
C TRP A 410 3.03 44.94 16.39
N LEU A 411 4.01 44.05 16.58
CA LEU A 411 4.24 43.39 17.86
C LEU A 411 4.80 44.34 18.93
N ALA A 412 5.42 45.45 18.52
CA ALA A 412 5.99 46.43 19.43
C ALA A 412 4.94 47.10 20.32
N GLU A 413 3.72 47.31 19.81
CA GLU A 413 2.59 47.88 20.57
C GLU A 413 2.07 46.93 21.65
N ARG A 414 2.28 45.61 21.46
CA ARG A 414 1.80 44.54 22.35
C ARG A 414 2.84 44.07 23.35
N LEU A 415 4.11 44.37 23.14
CA LEU A 415 5.23 44.01 24.02
C LEU A 415 5.61 45.18 24.95
N GLN A 416 4.63 45.85 25.55
CA GLN A 416 4.95 46.97 26.45
C GLN A 416 5.75 46.47 27.67
N PRO A 417 6.65 47.31 28.25
CA PRO A 417 7.34 46.95 29.47
C PRO A 417 6.37 46.44 30.55
N GLY A 418 6.72 45.33 31.20
CA GLY A 418 5.83 44.64 32.15
C GLY A 418 5.02 43.49 31.54
N THR A 419 5.00 43.33 30.20
CA THR A 419 4.31 42.20 29.56
C THR A 419 5.04 40.89 29.87
N ARG A 420 4.34 39.90 30.43
CA ARG A 420 4.87 38.55 30.60
C ARG A 420 4.81 37.79 29.28
N VAL A 421 5.94 37.24 28.87
CA VAL A 421 6.09 36.55 27.59
C VAL A 421 6.70 35.18 27.78
N ARG A 422 6.24 34.22 26.96
CA ARG A 422 6.91 32.94 26.77
C ARG A 422 7.31 32.85 25.31
N LEU A 423 8.59 32.68 25.05
CA LEU A 423 9.19 32.74 23.72
C LEU A 423 9.83 31.41 23.38
N ARG A 424 9.52 30.87 22.20
CA ARG A 424 10.23 29.73 21.62
C ARG A 424 11.08 30.20 20.45
N GLY A 425 12.29 29.70 20.38
CA GLY A 425 13.26 30.18 19.42
C GLY A 425 14.64 29.59 19.63
N GLN A 426 15.60 30.16 18.94
CA GLN A 426 17.00 29.74 19.00
C GLN A 426 17.88 30.91 19.40
N LEU A 427 18.88 30.65 20.24
CA LEU A 427 19.90 31.63 20.56
C LEU A 427 20.87 31.76 19.37
N GLU A 428 20.85 32.92 18.71
CA GLU A 428 21.77 33.30 17.64
C GLU A 428 22.70 34.44 18.10
N ARG A 429 23.71 34.79 17.27
CA ARG A 429 24.68 35.87 17.55
C ARG A 429 24.04 37.23 17.86
N ASN A 430 22.84 37.48 17.33
CA ASN A 430 22.13 38.76 17.47
C ASN A 430 21.03 38.73 18.56
N GLY A 431 21.01 37.69 19.39
CA GLY A 431 20.01 37.47 20.44
C GLY A 431 19.13 36.24 20.19
N PHE A 432 18.08 36.11 20.99
CA PHE A 432 17.12 35.03 20.89
C PHE A 432 16.16 35.28 19.74
N LYS A 433 16.31 34.52 18.65
CA LYS A 433 15.46 34.64 17.47
C LYS A 433 14.15 33.91 17.72
N VAL A 434 13.08 34.68 17.84
CA VAL A 434 11.76 34.15 18.20
C VAL A 434 11.09 33.53 16.98
N ARG A 435 10.67 32.28 17.11
CA ARG A 435 9.85 31.55 16.12
C ARG A 435 8.38 31.62 16.48
N SER A 436 8.04 31.42 17.75
CA SER A 436 6.67 31.52 18.27
C SER A 436 6.66 32.10 19.69
N TYR A 437 5.51 32.66 20.09
CA TYR A 437 5.38 33.35 21.37
C TYR A 437 3.95 33.34 21.91
N ASP A 438 3.85 33.38 23.23
CA ASP A 438 2.63 33.65 23.99
C ASP A 438 2.80 34.93 24.82
N LEU A 439 1.78 35.78 24.81
CA LEU A 439 1.71 37.01 25.58
C LEU A 439 0.67 36.83 26.68
N ASN A 440 1.00 37.23 27.91
CA ASN A 440 0.08 37.30 29.05
C ASN A 440 -0.64 36.00 29.43
N GLY A 441 0.04 34.86 29.26
CA GLY A 441 -0.37 33.57 29.82
C GLY A 441 -1.49 32.87 29.05
N VAL A 442 -1.10 32.04 28.08
CA VAL A 442 -1.77 30.78 27.73
C VAL A 442 -0.65 29.81 27.32
N SER A 443 -0.61 28.60 27.88
CA SER A 443 0.44 27.60 27.62
C SER A 443 0.22 26.90 26.28
N ALA A 444 0.88 27.36 25.21
CA ALA A 444 0.93 26.62 23.95
C ALA A 444 2.30 26.63 23.27
N THR A 445 3.20 27.56 23.62
CA THR A 445 4.46 27.78 22.88
C THR A 445 5.56 26.74 23.17
N ALA A 446 5.54 26.06 24.32
CA ALA A 446 6.51 25.02 24.68
C ALA A 446 5.99 23.58 24.50
N ASP A 447 4.67 23.44 24.32
CA ASP A 447 4.00 22.14 24.27
C ASP A 447 3.98 21.59 22.84
N PHE A 448 3.77 20.29 22.71
CA PHE A 448 3.53 19.66 21.42
C PHE A 448 2.26 20.24 20.79
N ALA A 449 2.38 20.88 19.62
CA ALA A 449 1.26 21.67 19.08
C ALA A 449 0.99 21.39 17.59
N PRO A 450 -0.28 21.18 17.19
CA PRO A 450 -0.64 21.04 15.78
C PRO A 450 -0.50 22.37 15.04
N VAL A 451 -0.05 22.31 13.79
CA VAL A 451 -0.04 23.46 12.86
C VAL A 451 -0.99 23.16 11.70
N TYR A 452 -2.01 24.01 11.55
CA TYR A 452 -3.06 23.87 10.54
C TYR A 452 -2.71 24.63 9.26
N PRO A 453 -3.13 24.12 8.08
CA PRO A 453 -3.16 24.91 6.85
C PRO A 453 -3.93 26.21 7.07
N ALA A 454 -3.33 27.35 6.72
CA ALA A 454 -3.87 28.68 6.99
C ALA A 454 -4.00 29.50 5.70
N SER A 455 -4.75 30.60 5.76
CA SER A 455 -4.79 31.62 4.70
C SER A 455 -4.25 32.95 5.21
N GLU A 456 -3.98 33.90 4.32
CA GLU A 456 -3.64 35.28 4.69
C GLU A 456 -4.68 35.90 5.63
N GLU A 457 -5.94 35.46 5.53
CA GLU A 457 -7.07 35.98 6.30
C GLU A 457 -7.33 35.24 7.63
N VAL A 458 -6.81 34.02 7.81
CA VAL A 458 -7.04 33.17 8.99
C VAL A 458 -5.74 32.49 9.43
N THR A 459 -5.23 32.86 10.61
CA THR A 459 -3.94 32.36 11.12
C THR A 459 -4.02 30.95 11.73
N PRO A 460 -2.91 30.17 11.73
CA PRO A 460 -2.86 28.85 12.37
C PRO A 460 -3.24 28.87 13.86
N LYS A 461 -2.84 29.92 14.59
CA LYS A 461 -3.20 30.11 16.01
C LYS A 461 -4.71 30.26 16.21
N ARG A 462 -5.39 30.95 15.29
CA ARG A 462 -6.85 31.12 15.33
C ARG A 462 -7.57 29.80 15.04
N LEU A 463 -7.10 29.04 14.03
CA LEU A 463 -7.64 27.72 13.71
C LEU A 463 -7.48 26.75 14.87
N ARG A 464 -6.29 26.69 15.48
CA ARG A 464 -6.05 25.86 16.68
C ARG A 464 -7.05 26.17 17.80
N GLY A 465 -7.25 27.46 18.11
CA GLY A 465 -8.22 27.86 19.13
C GLY A 465 -9.67 27.51 18.77
N LEU A 466 -10.03 27.47 17.49
CA LEU A 466 -11.36 27.03 17.04
C LEU A 466 -11.52 25.51 17.15
N VAL A 467 -10.50 24.75 16.75
CA VAL A 467 -10.49 23.28 16.87
C VAL A 467 -10.59 22.86 18.34
N GLU A 468 -9.85 23.49 19.25
CA GLU A 468 -9.96 23.21 20.70
C GLU A 468 -11.39 23.37 21.23
N ARG A 469 -12.15 24.34 20.71
CA ARG A 469 -13.57 24.50 21.07
C ARG A 469 -14.45 23.44 20.41
N ALA A 470 -14.08 22.96 19.23
CA ALA A 470 -14.79 21.90 18.52
C ALA A 470 -14.56 20.51 19.17
N LEU A 471 -13.42 20.26 19.83
CA LEU A 471 -13.09 18.95 20.42
C LEU A 471 -14.11 18.41 21.42
N VAL A 472 -14.91 19.28 22.06
CA VAL A 472 -16.02 18.86 22.94
C VAL A 472 -17.06 18.02 22.19
N PHE A 473 -17.19 18.23 20.87
CA PHE A 473 -18.10 17.52 19.99
C PHE A 473 -17.47 16.25 19.37
N ALA A 474 -16.19 15.95 19.62
CA ALA A 474 -15.55 14.75 19.05
C ALA A 474 -16.26 13.44 19.45
N ARG A 475 -16.87 13.41 20.64
CA ARG A 475 -17.70 12.29 21.12
C ARG A 475 -19.00 12.08 20.35
N ASP A 476 -19.50 13.13 19.69
CA ASP A 476 -20.74 13.08 18.93
C ASP A 476 -20.50 12.45 17.54
N VAL A 477 -19.23 12.20 17.18
CA VAL A 477 -18.84 11.51 15.94
C VAL A 477 -19.08 10.01 16.08
N PRO A 478 -20.02 9.43 15.31
CA PRO A 478 -20.24 7.99 15.33
C PRO A 478 -19.02 7.26 14.76
N ASP A 479 -18.69 6.12 15.38
CA ASP A 479 -17.68 5.19 14.87
C ASP A 479 -18.42 4.16 14.00
N PRO A 480 -18.32 4.25 12.66
CA PRO A 480 -19.14 3.46 11.75
C PRO A 480 -18.75 1.98 11.73
N LEU A 481 -17.60 1.63 12.32
CA LEU A 481 -16.97 0.34 12.13
C LEU A 481 -17.55 -0.74 13.04
N PRO A 482 -17.77 -1.96 12.52
CA PRO A 482 -18.21 -3.10 13.31
C PRO A 482 -17.29 -3.36 14.51
N ALA A 483 -17.87 -3.78 15.64
CA ALA A 483 -17.10 -4.07 16.85
C ALA A 483 -16.07 -5.19 16.62
N ALA A 484 -16.44 -6.23 15.86
CA ALA A 484 -15.54 -7.34 15.51
C ALA A 484 -14.31 -6.87 14.71
N LEU A 485 -14.50 -5.97 13.74
CA LEU A 485 -13.39 -5.40 12.97
C LEU A 485 -12.47 -4.56 13.85
N LYS A 486 -13.04 -3.69 14.69
CA LYS A 486 -12.24 -2.86 15.62
C LYS A 486 -11.43 -3.71 16.59
N ALA A 487 -12.01 -4.80 17.08
CA ALA A 487 -11.30 -5.77 17.89
C ALA A 487 -10.18 -6.41 17.07
N GLY A 488 -10.47 -7.09 15.97
CA GLY A 488 -9.45 -7.78 15.15
C GLY A 488 -8.27 -6.89 14.75
N GLU A 489 -8.55 -5.65 14.33
CA GLU A 489 -7.55 -4.69 13.85
C GLU A 489 -6.90 -3.84 14.96
N ARG A 490 -7.27 -4.05 16.24
CA ARG A 490 -6.78 -3.31 17.42
C ARG A 490 -7.02 -1.79 17.35
N LEU A 491 -8.12 -1.37 16.72
CA LEU A 491 -8.32 0.03 16.35
C LEU A 491 -8.87 0.88 17.52
N PRO A 492 -8.33 2.07 17.79
CA PRO A 492 -8.90 3.00 18.77
C PRO A 492 -10.32 3.46 18.41
N LEU A 493 -11.04 4.03 19.37
CA LEU A 493 -12.30 4.72 19.04
C LEU A 493 -12.03 5.91 18.12
N ARG A 494 -12.89 6.12 17.12
CA ARG A 494 -12.76 7.24 16.16
C ARG A 494 -12.73 8.60 16.87
N ALA A 495 -13.56 8.80 17.89
CA ALA A 495 -13.58 10.02 18.69
C ALA A 495 -12.22 10.28 19.38
N ASP A 496 -11.62 9.25 19.95
CA ASP A 496 -10.32 9.35 20.60
C ASP A 496 -9.21 9.67 19.59
N ALA A 497 -9.29 9.09 18.38
CA ALA A 497 -8.37 9.40 17.28
C ALA A 497 -8.46 10.87 16.87
N LEU A 498 -9.67 11.43 16.74
CA LEU A 498 -9.84 12.85 16.42
C LEU A 498 -9.24 13.74 17.52
N VAL A 499 -9.45 13.40 18.79
CA VAL A 499 -8.84 14.14 19.90
C VAL A 499 -7.31 14.02 19.85
N ALA A 500 -6.75 12.83 19.68
CA ALA A 500 -5.31 12.61 19.61
C ALA A 500 -4.66 13.24 18.37
N LEU A 501 -5.39 13.39 17.26
CA LEU A 501 -4.92 14.10 16.07
C LEU A 501 -4.67 15.59 16.36
N HIS A 502 -5.57 16.23 17.11
CA HIS A 502 -5.51 17.66 17.40
C HIS A 502 -4.80 18.00 18.72
N ARG A 503 -4.86 17.10 19.69
CA ARG A 503 -4.19 17.21 21.00
C ARG A 503 -3.28 16.00 21.28
N PRO A 504 -2.29 15.72 20.42
CA PRO A 504 -1.32 14.66 20.68
C PRO A 504 -0.37 15.02 21.82
N ARG A 505 0.12 14.00 22.53
CA ARG A 505 1.20 14.13 23.52
C ARG A 505 2.57 13.84 22.91
N SER A 506 2.61 13.23 21.73
CA SER A 506 3.82 12.91 20.98
C SER A 506 3.55 12.84 19.47
N LEU A 507 4.62 12.86 18.67
CA LEU A 507 4.53 12.61 17.22
C LEU A 507 3.91 11.24 16.92
N ASP A 508 4.32 10.21 17.67
CA ASP A 508 3.83 8.84 17.47
C ASP A 508 2.34 8.71 17.74
N GLU A 509 1.82 9.42 18.75
CA GLU A 509 0.39 9.45 19.05
C GLU A 509 -0.41 10.17 17.96
N GLY A 510 0.07 11.33 17.48
CA GLY A 510 -0.57 12.04 16.37
C GLY A 510 -0.57 11.24 15.08
N GLU A 511 0.51 10.49 14.82
CA GLU A 511 0.61 9.60 13.67
C GLU A 511 -0.30 8.37 13.79
N GLU A 512 -0.43 7.79 14.98
CA GLU A 512 -1.37 6.69 15.22
C GLU A 512 -2.84 7.14 15.05
N ALA A 513 -3.17 8.34 15.53
CA ALA A 513 -4.46 8.98 15.32
C ALA A 513 -4.78 9.15 13.84
N ARG A 514 -3.82 9.67 13.08
CA ARG A 514 -3.94 9.81 11.62
C ARG A 514 -4.10 8.45 10.95
N ARG A 515 -3.29 7.44 11.29
CA ARG A 515 -3.39 6.08 10.73
C ARG A 515 -4.76 5.46 10.95
N ARG A 516 -5.35 5.64 12.14
CA ARG A 516 -6.72 5.21 12.43
C ARG A 516 -7.73 5.86 11.50
N LEU A 517 -7.71 7.19 11.38
CA LEU A 517 -8.65 7.92 10.52
C LEU A 517 -8.43 7.63 9.03
N ALA A 518 -7.18 7.43 8.61
CA ALA A 518 -6.82 7.00 7.26
C ALA A 518 -7.36 5.60 6.96
N PHE A 519 -7.28 4.67 7.91
CA PHE A 519 -7.86 3.33 7.76
C PHE A 519 -9.39 3.40 7.58
N ASP A 520 -10.08 4.25 8.36
CA ASP A 520 -11.53 4.45 8.22
C ASP A 520 -11.89 4.95 6.80
N GLU A 521 -11.18 5.96 6.28
CA GLU A 521 -11.37 6.49 4.93
C GLU A 521 -11.10 5.43 3.84
N LEU A 522 -10.01 4.69 3.97
CA LEU A 522 -9.65 3.62 3.04
C LEU A 522 -10.67 2.49 3.07
N LEU A 523 -11.17 2.11 4.25
CA LEU A 523 -12.15 1.04 4.37
C LEU A 523 -13.49 1.42 3.74
N VAL A 524 -14.00 2.62 3.99
CA VAL A 524 -15.22 3.12 3.34
C VAL A 524 -15.08 3.06 1.82
N LEU A 525 -13.93 3.51 1.31
CA LEU A 525 -13.62 3.44 -0.11
C LEU A 525 -13.60 1.99 -0.63
N GLN A 526 -12.88 1.10 0.06
CA GLN A 526 -12.75 -0.30 -0.36
C GLN A 526 -14.07 -1.08 -0.28
N VAL A 527 -14.92 -0.84 0.73
CA VAL A 527 -16.24 -1.47 0.84
C VAL A 527 -17.17 -1.00 -0.27
N GLY A 528 -17.19 0.29 -0.59
CA GLY A 528 -18.00 0.79 -1.72
C GLY A 528 -17.55 0.22 -3.06
N LEU A 529 -16.24 0.11 -3.28
CA LEU A 529 -15.68 -0.56 -4.47
C LEU A 529 -16.03 -2.05 -4.50
N ALA A 530 -15.96 -2.75 -3.36
CA ALA A 530 -16.33 -4.15 -3.24
C ALA A 530 -17.84 -4.38 -3.51
N ARG A 531 -18.71 -3.52 -2.99
CA ARG A 531 -20.15 -3.54 -3.29
C ARG A 531 -20.44 -3.28 -4.76
N THR A 532 -19.76 -2.31 -5.37
CA THR A 532 -19.88 -2.05 -6.81
C THR A 532 -19.49 -3.28 -7.63
N ARG A 533 -18.39 -3.97 -7.24
CA ARG A 533 -17.96 -5.22 -7.87
C ARG A 533 -19.00 -6.34 -7.68
N ALA A 534 -19.54 -6.51 -6.47
CA ALA A 534 -20.55 -7.52 -6.17
C ALA A 534 -21.87 -7.29 -6.91
N GLY A 535 -22.35 -6.04 -6.97
CA GLY A 535 -23.55 -5.67 -7.72
C GLY A 535 -23.42 -5.94 -9.22
N ARG A 536 -22.24 -5.70 -9.81
CA ARG A 536 -21.97 -6.04 -11.22
C ARG A 536 -21.85 -7.53 -11.46
N ALA A 537 -21.35 -8.30 -10.50
CA ALA A 537 -21.33 -9.76 -10.60
C ALA A 537 -22.74 -10.36 -10.66
N ALA A 538 -23.77 -9.63 -10.21
CA ALA A 538 -25.17 -10.01 -10.39
C ALA A 538 -25.69 -9.74 -11.81
N THR A 539 -25.03 -8.88 -12.59
CA THR A 539 -25.31 -8.71 -14.03
C THR A 539 -24.74 -9.91 -14.79
N GLN A 540 -25.52 -10.49 -15.71
CA GLN A 540 -25.06 -11.61 -16.53
C GLN A 540 -24.54 -11.14 -17.88
N ALA A 541 -23.29 -11.49 -18.21
CA ALA A 541 -22.71 -11.41 -19.53
C ALA A 541 -22.75 -12.78 -20.21
N ARG A 542 -22.71 -12.79 -21.54
CA ARG A 542 -22.65 -14.03 -22.31
C ARG A 542 -21.21 -14.59 -22.28
N PRO A 543 -20.95 -15.77 -21.69
CA PRO A 543 -19.61 -16.34 -21.65
C PRO A 543 -19.14 -16.72 -23.05
N LEU A 544 -17.87 -16.42 -23.36
CA LEU A 544 -17.26 -16.63 -24.69
C LEU A 544 -16.51 -17.96 -24.83
N GLY A 545 -16.67 -18.88 -23.87
CA GLY A 545 -16.08 -20.22 -23.91
C GLY A 545 -14.54 -20.24 -23.93
N ARG A 546 -13.95 -21.22 -24.63
CA ARG A 546 -12.49 -21.33 -24.81
C ARG A 546 -12.02 -20.59 -26.07
N PRO A 547 -10.75 -20.15 -26.15
CA PRO A 547 -10.16 -19.63 -27.37
C PRO A 547 -10.32 -20.60 -28.54
N GLY A 548 -10.63 -20.06 -29.73
CA GLY A 548 -10.92 -20.85 -30.94
C GLY A 548 -9.85 -20.71 -32.02
N GLU A 549 -10.16 -21.22 -33.22
CA GLU A 549 -9.26 -21.22 -34.38
C GLU A 549 -8.86 -19.80 -34.82
N LEU A 550 -9.79 -18.84 -34.76
CA LEU A 550 -9.53 -17.44 -35.15
C LEU A 550 -8.39 -16.82 -34.33
N THR A 551 -8.39 -17.07 -33.01
CA THR A 551 -7.35 -16.59 -32.09
C THR A 551 -6.03 -17.33 -32.25
N ALA A 552 -6.04 -18.62 -32.63
CA ALA A 552 -4.83 -19.36 -32.95
C ALA A 552 -4.16 -18.82 -34.22
N ARG A 553 -4.95 -18.64 -35.29
CA ARG A 553 -4.48 -18.01 -36.54
C ARG A 553 -3.94 -16.60 -36.32
N TYR A 554 -4.59 -15.81 -35.46
CA TYR A 554 -4.09 -14.47 -35.11
C TYR A 554 -2.68 -14.52 -34.50
N ARG A 555 -2.43 -15.44 -33.55
CA ARG A 555 -1.12 -15.62 -32.92
C ARG A 555 -0.04 -16.00 -33.93
N GLU A 556 -0.36 -16.87 -34.90
CA GLU A 556 0.56 -17.26 -35.99
C GLU A 556 0.86 -16.12 -36.98
N LEU A 557 -0.05 -15.15 -37.11
CA LEU A 557 0.05 -14.03 -38.04
C LEU A 557 0.94 -12.89 -37.51
N LEU A 558 1.21 -12.87 -36.20
CA LEU A 558 2.03 -11.84 -35.58
C LEU A 558 3.50 -11.96 -36.03
N PRO A 559 4.15 -10.87 -36.43
CA PRO A 559 5.55 -10.90 -36.87
C PRO A 559 6.55 -10.97 -35.70
N PHE A 560 6.08 -11.25 -34.49
CA PHE A 560 6.86 -11.33 -33.26
C PHE A 560 6.19 -12.29 -32.27
N GLU A 561 6.97 -12.82 -31.33
CA GLU A 561 6.44 -13.59 -30.22
C GLU A 561 5.90 -12.66 -29.11
N LEU A 562 4.82 -13.08 -28.46
CA LEU A 562 4.25 -12.37 -27.33
C LEU A 562 5.18 -12.46 -26.12
N THR A 563 5.27 -11.38 -25.35
CA THR A 563 6.06 -11.37 -24.11
C THR A 563 5.35 -12.18 -23.02
N PRO A 564 6.08 -12.66 -21.99
CA PRO A 564 5.43 -13.33 -20.85
C PRO A 564 4.34 -12.49 -20.17
N ASP A 565 4.54 -11.17 -20.09
CA ASP A 565 3.55 -10.24 -19.53
C ASP A 565 2.30 -10.11 -20.43
N GLN A 566 2.47 -10.17 -21.75
CA GLN A 566 1.35 -10.18 -22.71
C GLN A 566 0.58 -11.51 -22.67
N GLU A 567 1.27 -12.64 -22.56
CA GLU A 567 0.64 -13.96 -22.41
C GLU A 567 -0.15 -14.03 -21.11
N HIS A 568 0.44 -13.59 -20.00
CA HIS A 568 -0.27 -13.51 -18.73
C HIS A 568 -1.51 -12.61 -18.80
N ALA A 569 -1.42 -11.47 -19.49
CA ALA A 569 -2.57 -10.60 -19.71
C ALA A 569 -3.68 -11.28 -20.52
N ILE A 570 -3.31 -12.07 -21.52
CA ILE A 570 -4.27 -12.85 -22.32
C ILE A 570 -4.91 -13.95 -21.47
N GLU A 571 -4.15 -14.67 -20.64
CA GLU A 571 -4.68 -15.71 -19.74
C GLU A 571 -5.72 -15.14 -18.77
N GLU A 572 -5.44 -13.97 -18.17
CA GLU A 572 -6.37 -13.30 -17.26
C GLU A 572 -7.64 -12.84 -17.99
N ILE A 573 -7.51 -12.32 -19.21
CA ILE A 573 -8.64 -11.94 -20.06
C ILE A 573 -9.45 -13.17 -20.44
N ASP A 574 -8.81 -14.27 -20.84
CA ASP A 574 -9.48 -15.51 -21.22
C ASP A 574 -10.29 -16.10 -20.06
N HIS A 575 -9.72 -16.06 -18.85
CA HIS A 575 -10.41 -16.45 -17.63
C HIS A 575 -11.67 -15.61 -17.41
N ASP A 576 -11.58 -14.29 -17.56
CA ASP A 576 -12.73 -13.40 -17.36
C ASP A 576 -13.79 -13.52 -18.47
N LEU A 577 -13.38 -13.65 -19.73
CA LEU A 577 -14.28 -13.83 -20.87
C LEU A 577 -15.04 -15.17 -20.83
N ALA A 578 -14.54 -16.17 -20.09
CA ALA A 578 -15.21 -17.44 -19.91
C ALA A 578 -16.31 -17.43 -18.84
N ARG A 579 -16.41 -16.36 -18.04
CA ARG A 579 -17.36 -16.25 -16.91
C ARG A 579 -18.69 -15.64 -17.34
N GLU A 580 -19.73 -15.96 -16.58
CA GLU A 580 -21.07 -15.38 -16.73
C GLU A 580 -21.16 -13.94 -16.17
N ALA A 581 -20.11 -13.45 -15.50
CA ALA A 581 -20.03 -12.07 -15.03
C ALA A 581 -19.29 -11.19 -16.06
N PRO A 582 -19.76 -9.97 -16.36
CA PRO A 582 -19.06 -9.04 -17.26
C PRO A 582 -17.63 -8.78 -16.79
N MET A 583 -16.68 -8.89 -17.71
CA MET A 583 -15.29 -8.50 -17.44
C MET A 583 -15.24 -6.97 -17.28
N GLN A 584 -14.52 -6.49 -16.28
CA GLN A 584 -14.18 -5.07 -16.11
C GLN A 584 -12.70 -5.01 -15.75
N ARG A 585 -11.85 -4.83 -16.75
CA ARG A 585 -10.40 -4.96 -16.59
C ARG A 585 -9.68 -3.73 -17.12
N LEU A 586 -8.72 -3.20 -16.37
CA LEU A 586 -7.78 -2.18 -16.78
C LEU A 586 -6.47 -2.85 -17.19
N LEU A 587 -6.18 -2.81 -18.48
CA LEU A 587 -4.89 -3.18 -19.04
C LEU A 587 -3.98 -1.95 -19.07
N GLN A 588 -2.99 -1.93 -18.19
CA GLN A 588 -1.99 -0.88 -18.15
C GLN A 588 -0.63 -1.38 -18.63
N GLY A 589 0.12 -0.48 -19.25
CA GLY A 589 1.49 -0.76 -19.66
C GLY A 589 2.08 0.46 -20.35
N ASP A 590 3.40 0.48 -20.51
CA ASP A 590 4.08 1.62 -21.12
C ASP A 590 3.71 1.81 -22.61
N VAL A 591 4.00 2.97 -23.17
CA VAL A 591 3.82 3.26 -24.60
C VAL A 591 4.67 2.28 -25.43
N GLY A 592 4.00 1.47 -26.25
CA GLY A 592 4.65 0.45 -27.07
C GLY A 592 4.81 -0.92 -26.39
N SER A 593 4.19 -1.15 -25.22
CA SER A 593 4.15 -2.46 -24.56
C SER A 593 3.28 -3.51 -25.27
N GLY A 594 2.59 -3.15 -26.35
CA GLY A 594 1.74 -4.05 -27.13
C GLY A 594 0.29 -4.18 -26.62
N LYS A 595 -0.24 -3.20 -25.87
CA LYS A 595 -1.65 -3.20 -25.41
C LYS A 595 -2.66 -3.45 -26.53
N THR A 596 -2.46 -2.86 -27.71
CA THR A 596 -3.35 -3.04 -28.87
C THR A 596 -3.41 -4.50 -29.34
N VAL A 597 -2.33 -5.27 -29.19
CA VAL A 597 -2.28 -6.70 -29.56
C VAL A 597 -3.20 -7.50 -28.64
N VAL A 598 -3.09 -7.27 -27.33
CA VAL A 598 -3.94 -7.90 -26.31
C VAL A 598 -5.41 -7.47 -26.47
N ALA A 599 -5.66 -6.20 -26.77
CA ALA A 599 -7.02 -5.71 -27.02
C ALA A 599 -7.65 -6.31 -28.28
N LEU A 600 -6.89 -6.42 -29.37
CA LEU A 600 -7.38 -7.08 -30.59
C LEU A 600 -7.68 -8.55 -30.33
N TYR A 601 -6.84 -9.25 -29.56
CA TYR A 601 -7.13 -10.61 -29.14
C TYR A 601 -8.49 -10.73 -28.43
N ALA A 602 -8.78 -9.83 -27.47
CA ALA A 602 -10.07 -9.80 -26.78
C ALA A 602 -11.26 -9.53 -27.74
N LEU A 603 -11.09 -8.64 -28.72
CA LEU A 603 -12.11 -8.39 -29.75
C LEU A 603 -12.35 -9.63 -30.64
N LEU A 604 -11.27 -10.31 -31.03
CA LEU A 604 -11.36 -11.55 -31.83
C LEU A 604 -12.00 -12.71 -31.07
N ARG A 605 -11.89 -12.75 -29.74
CA ARG A 605 -12.66 -13.70 -28.91
C ARG A 605 -14.18 -13.50 -29.07
N ALA A 606 -14.66 -12.27 -29.13
CA ALA A 606 -16.07 -11.98 -29.42
C ALA A 606 -16.48 -12.46 -30.82
N VAL A 607 -15.64 -12.15 -31.83
CA VAL A 607 -15.90 -12.57 -33.22
C VAL A 607 -15.91 -14.09 -33.37
N GLY A 608 -15.00 -14.80 -32.70
CA GLY A 608 -14.99 -16.26 -32.68
C GLY A 608 -16.25 -16.88 -32.07
N ALA A 609 -16.93 -16.15 -31.17
CA ALA A 609 -18.23 -16.51 -30.62
C ALA A 609 -19.43 -16.04 -31.48
N SER A 610 -19.17 -15.56 -32.71
CA SER A 610 -20.16 -14.97 -33.63
C SER A 610 -20.82 -13.66 -33.12
N LEU A 611 -20.15 -12.96 -32.20
CA LEU A 611 -20.61 -11.70 -31.59
C LEU A 611 -19.78 -10.51 -32.09
N ARG A 612 -20.18 -9.29 -31.74
CA ARG A 612 -19.46 -8.07 -32.13
C ARG A 612 -18.47 -7.59 -31.07
N GLY A 613 -17.40 -6.96 -31.54
CA GLY A 613 -16.45 -6.21 -30.74
C GLY A 613 -16.44 -4.72 -31.08
N ALA A 614 -16.21 -3.85 -30.11
CA ALA A 614 -16.04 -2.41 -30.35
C ALA A 614 -14.79 -1.86 -29.66
N LEU A 615 -14.06 -0.95 -30.33
CA LEU A 615 -12.95 -0.20 -29.75
C LEU A 615 -13.26 1.30 -29.81
N MET A 616 -13.35 1.93 -28.64
CA MET A 616 -13.60 3.36 -28.49
C MET A 616 -12.31 4.10 -28.11
N ALA A 617 -11.98 5.15 -28.86
CA ALA A 617 -10.83 6.01 -28.64
C ALA A 617 -11.24 7.50 -28.48
N PRO A 618 -10.54 8.30 -27.65
CA PRO A 618 -10.98 9.65 -27.26
C PRO A 618 -10.94 10.68 -28.39
N THR A 619 -10.17 10.41 -29.45
CA THR A 619 -10.01 11.34 -30.58
C THR A 619 -10.09 10.59 -31.90
N GLU A 620 -10.53 11.28 -32.96
CA GLU A 620 -10.63 10.70 -34.30
C GLU A 620 -9.30 10.15 -34.79
N THR A 621 -8.21 10.88 -34.53
CA THR A 621 -6.87 10.45 -34.93
C THR A 621 -6.45 9.14 -34.26
N LEU A 622 -6.80 8.94 -32.98
CA LEU A 622 -6.45 7.71 -32.27
C LEU A 622 -7.34 6.54 -32.73
N ALA A 623 -8.62 6.80 -33.03
CA ALA A 623 -9.51 5.80 -33.66
C ALA A 623 -9.00 5.39 -35.04
N GLU A 624 -8.64 6.34 -35.90
CA GLU A 624 -8.02 6.09 -37.21
C GLU A 624 -6.75 5.27 -37.08
N GLN A 625 -5.90 5.57 -36.09
CA GLN A 625 -4.67 4.82 -35.87
C GLN A 625 -4.94 3.36 -35.48
N HIS A 626 -5.86 3.12 -34.54
CA HIS A 626 -6.24 1.74 -34.18
C HIS A 626 -6.81 1.01 -35.39
N PHE A 627 -7.66 1.66 -36.17
CA PHE A 627 -8.21 1.10 -37.39
C PHE A 627 -7.12 0.71 -38.40
N LEU A 628 -6.20 1.62 -38.73
CA LEU A 628 -5.09 1.35 -39.65
C LEU A 628 -4.12 0.25 -39.15
N THR A 629 -4.05 0.06 -37.83
CA THR A 629 -3.22 -1.00 -37.23
C THR A 629 -3.91 -2.36 -37.26
N ILE A 630 -5.23 -2.39 -37.05
CA ILE A 630 -6.02 -3.61 -36.84
C ILE A 630 -6.57 -4.16 -38.17
N GLU A 631 -7.02 -3.29 -39.09
CA GLU A 631 -7.67 -3.69 -40.34
C GLU A 631 -6.83 -4.65 -41.19
N PRO A 632 -5.51 -4.44 -41.41
CA PRO A 632 -4.71 -5.35 -42.24
C PRO A 632 -4.59 -6.76 -41.65
N LEU A 633 -4.59 -6.87 -40.32
CA LEU A 633 -4.54 -8.16 -39.60
C LEU A 633 -5.91 -8.85 -39.68
N CYS A 634 -6.99 -8.11 -39.43
CA CYS A 634 -8.35 -8.62 -39.51
C CYS A 634 -8.74 -9.06 -40.93
N SER A 635 -8.30 -8.33 -41.95
CA SER A 635 -8.54 -8.65 -43.36
C SER A 635 -7.95 -10.02 -43.73
N GLN A 636 -6.72 -10.33 -43.28
CA GLN A 636 -6.10 -11.65 -43.47
C GLN A 636 -6.81 -12.79 -42.70
N LEU A 637 -7.50 -12.44 -41.61
CA LEU A 637 -8.32 -13.36 -40.83
C LEU A 637 -9.76 -13.49 -41.38
N GLY A 638 -10.15 -12.70 -42.37
CA GLY A 638 -11.51 -12.65 -42.91
C GLY A 638 -12.53 -11.96 -42.00
N VAL A 639 -12.07 -11.05 -41.13
CA VAL A 639 -12.91 -10.32 -40.17
C VAL A 639 -13.16 -8.90 -40.67
N PRO A 640 -14.41 -8.50 -40.97
CA PRO A 640 -14.71 -7.15 -41.43
C PRO A 640 -14.63 -6.13 -40.28
N VAL A 641 -13.92 -5.03 -40.53
CA VAL A 641 -13.69 -3.92 -39.57
C VAL A 641 -14.22 -2.61 -40.14
N ALA A 642 -14.92 -1.83 -39.33
CA ALA A 642 -15.44 -0.50 -39.68
C ALA A 642 -14.80 0.61 -38.84
N LEU A 643 -14.72 1.82 -39.40
CA LEU A 643 -14.30 3.04 -38.71
C LEU A 643 -15.49 4.02 -38.60
N LEU A 644 -15.87 4.36 -37.37
CA LEU A 644 -16.92 5.33 -37.08
C LEU A 644 -16.40 6.51 -36.25
N THR A 645 -16.25 7.66 -36.91
CA THR A 645 -15.87 8.94 -36.29
C THR A 645 -16.90 10.02 -36.63
N GLY A 646 -16.73 11.24 -36.11
CA GLY A 646 -17.59 12.36 -36.51
C GLY A 646 -17.41 12.74 -37.98
N SER A 647 -16.23 12.48 -38.54
CA SER A 647 -15.84 12.79 -39.91
C SER A 647 -15.95 11.61 -40.90
N VAL A 648 -15.94 10.36 -40.42
CA VAL A 648 -15.96 9.14 -41.24
C VAL A 648 -17.07 8.20 -40.78
N LYS A 649 -17.96 7.82 -41.69
CA LYS A 649 -19.04 6.85 -41.44
C LYS A 649 -18.94 5.71 -42.45
N SER A 650 -18.24 4.64 -42.09
CA SER A 650 -18.26 3.39 -42.87
C SER A 650 -19.51 2.56 -42.56
N ASP A 651 -19.76 1.52 -43.34
CA ASP A 651 -20.84 0.56 -43.07
C ASP A 651 -20.57 -0.20 -41.75
N VAL A 652 -21.38 0.08 -40.73
CA VAL A 652 -21.27 -0.51 -39.38
C VAL A 652 -22.06 -1.83 -39.30
N GLU A 653 -23.09 -2.01 -40.14
CA GLU A 653 -23.99 -3.16 -40.04
C GLU A 653 -23.28 -4.47 -40.41
N SER A 654 -22.46 -4.44 -41.47
CA SER A 654 -21.70 -5.60 -41.94
C SER A 654 -20.43 -5.90 -41.13
N ALA A 655 -20.01 -4.98 -40.26
CA ALA A 655 -18.78 -5.11 -39.49
C ALA A 655 -18.92 -6.01 -38.26
N ARG A 656 -17.87 -6.79 -37.98
CA ARG A 656 -17.74 -7.61 -36.77
C ARG A 656 -16.93 -6.90 -35.68
N ILE A 657 -16.03 -6.00 -36.09
CA ILE A 657 -15.31 -5.10 -35.20
C ILE A 657 -15.54 -3.66 -35.63
N VAL A 658 -15.93 -2.79 -34.70
CA VAL A 658 -16.11 -1.35 -34.98
C VAL A 658 -15.11 -0.55 -34.17
N VAL A 659 -14.29 0.26 -34.85
CA VAL A 659 -13.35 1.19 -34.22
C VAL A 659 -13.93 2.59 -34.34
N GLY A 660 -13.94 3.38 -33.27
CA GLY A 660 -14.55 4.70 -33.34
C GLY A 660 -14.31 5.61 -32.15
N THR A 661 -14.95 6.77 -32.17
CA THR A 661 -14.93 7.74 -31.07
C THR A 661 -16.22 7.69 -30.26
N HIS A 662 -16.56 8.77 -29.54
CA HIS A 662 -17.88 8.96 -28.95
C HIS A 662 -19.03 8.88 -30.00
N ALA A 663 -18.74 8.84 -31.30
CA ALA A 663 -19.71 8.53 -32.33
C ALA A 663 -20.36 7.13 -32.16
N LEU A 664 -19.66 6.18 -31.52
CA LEU A 664 -20.17 4.83 -31.24
C LEU A 664 -21.37 4.79 -30.29
N ILE A 665 -21.57 5.85 -29.50
CA ILE A 665 -22.60 5.96 -28.45
C ILE A 665 -23.64 7.05 -28.77
N GLN A 666 -23.67 7.55 -30.01
CA GLN A 666 -24.70 8.50 -30.46
C GLN A 666 -26.01 7.77 -30.76
N GLU A 667 -27.14 8.48 -30.59
CA GLU A 667 -28.46 7.97 -30.98
C GLU A 667 -28.47 7.53 -32.46
N GLY A 668 -28.96 6.31 -32.72
CA GLY A 668 -29.05 5.73 -34.06
C GLY A 668 -27.90 4.79 -34.47
N VAL A 669 -26.94 4.50 -33.58
CA VAL A 669 -25.90 3.49 -33.82
C VAL A 669 -26.25 2.19 -33.06
N GLU A 670 -26.68 1.17 -33.79
CA GLU A 670 -27.04 -0.13 -33.22
C GLU A 670 -25.86 -1.11 -33.27
N LEU A 671 -25.22 -1.30 -32.11
CA LEU A 671 -24.21 -2.34 -31.88
C LEU A 671 -24.88 -3.59 -31.28
N ASP A 672 -25.80 -4.20 -32.01
CA ASP A 672 -26.46 -5.44 -31.57
C ASP A 672 -25.42 -6.54 -31.35
N ASP A 673 -25.68 -7.39 -30.36
CA ASP A 673 -24.80 -8.51 -29.97
C ASP A 673 -23.36 -8.11 -29.61
N LEU A 674 -23.16 -6.89 -29.09
CA LEU A 674 -21.87 -6.44 -28.55
C LEU A 674 -21.48 -7.29 -27.34
N ALA A 675 -20.37 -8.04 -27.48
CA ALA A 675 -19.87 -8.91 -26.42
C ALA A 675 -18.59 -8.40 -25.75
N VAL A 676 -17.72 -7.71 -26.51
CA VAL A 676 -16.48 -7.15 -25.98
C VAL A 676 -16.35 -5.69 -26.40
N ALA A 677 -16.09 -4.82 -25.44
CA ALA A 677 -15.79 -3.41 -25.65
C ALA A 677 -14.39 -3.07 -25.12
N VAL A 678 -13.62 -2.35 -25.92
CA VAL A 678 -12.30 -1.83 -25.55
C VAL A 678 -12.38 -0.31 -25.46
N VAL A 679 -11.92 0.27 -24.35
CA VAL A 679 -11.89 1.73 -24.15
C VAL A 679 -10.45 2.18 -23.95
N ASP A 680 -9.89 2.91 -24.91
CA ASP A 680 -8.51 3.39 -24.84
C ASP A 680 -8.40 4.77 -24.18
N GLU A 681 -7.37 5.00 -23.38
CA GLU A 681 -7.17 6.21 -22.56
C GLU A 681 -8.43 6.64 -21.80
N GLN A 682 -8.98 5.71 -20.99
CA GLN A 682 -10.25 5.88 -20.29
C GLN A 682 -10.39 7.20 -19.50
N HIS A 683 -9.29 7.76 -18.99
CA HIS A 683 -9.27 8.98 -18.20
C HIS A 683 -9.67 10.24 -18.98
N ARG A 684 -9.75 10.17 -20.32
CA ARG A 684 -10.20 11.26 -21.20
C ARG A 684 -11.72 11.25 -21.44
N PHE A 685 -12.43 10.19 -21.03
CA PHE A 685 -13.87 10.06 -21.22
C PHE A 685 -14.66 10.41 -19.95
N GLY A 686 -15.83 11.04 -20.13
CA GLY A 686 -16.78 11.26 -19.06
C GLY A 686 -17.42 9.94 -18.58
N VAL A 687 -17.94 9.92 -17.34
CA VAL A 687 -18.65 8.74 -16.78
C VAL A 687 -19.83 8.33 -17.65
N GLU A 688 -20.65 9.29 -18.08
CA GLU A 688 -21.82 9.08 -18.95
C GLU A 688 -21.47 8.44 -20.29
N GLN A 689 -20.35 8.83 -20.90
CA GLN A 689 -19.91 8.27 -22.18
C GLN A 689 -19.52 6.79 -22.05
N ARG A 690 -18.97 6.39 -20.90
CA ARG A 690 -18.63 4.99 -20.63
C ARG A 690 -19.87 4.17 -20.30
N LYS A 691 -20.82 4.73 -19.54
CA LYS A 691 -22.11 4.09 -19.26
C LYS A 691 -22.89 3.81 -20.54
N ALA A 692 -22.98 4.76 -21.47
CA ALA A 692 -23.73 4.63 -22.72
C ALA A 692 -23.31 3.43 -23.59
N LEU A 693 -22.06 2.97 -23.48
CA LEU A 693 -21.55 1.82 -24.23
C LEU A 693 -21.98 0.47 -23.64
N VAL A 694 -22.41 0.48 -22.36
CA VAL A 694 -22.84 -0.67 -21.57
C VAL A 694 -24.35 -0.62 -21.29
N GLU A 695 -24.98 0.53 -21.40
CA GLU A 695 -26.40 0.75 -21.06
C GLU A 695 -27.33 -0.15 -21.89
N GLY A 696 -28.20 -0.90 -21.21
CA GLY A 696 -29.08 -1.90 -21.83
C GLY A 696 -28.38 -3.18 -22.33
N ARG A 697 -27.07 -3.32 -22.11
CA ARG A 697 -26.26 -4.47 -22.51
C ARG A 697 -25.37 -4.94 -21.34
N ALA A 698 -24.70 -6.09 -21.50
CA ALA A 698 -23.73 -6.59 -20.52
C ALA A 698 -22.43 -7.08 -21.19
N PRO A 699 -21.74 -6.25 -22.00
CA PRO A 699 -20.48 -6.66 -22.63
C PRO A 699 -19.35 -6.79 -21.61
N HIS A 700 -18.37 -7.61 -21.94
CA HIS A 700 -17.06 -7.62 -21.31
C HIS A 700 -16.28 -6.34 -21.71
N VAL A 701 -15.81 -5.56 -20.75
CA VAL A 701 -15.13 -4.28 -21.00
C VAL A 701 -13.65 -4.34 -20.59
N LEU A 702 -12.78 -4.00 -21.55
CA LEU A 702 -11.35 -3.85 -21.38
C LEU A 702 -10.95 -2.37 -21.52
N HIS A 703 -10.57 -1.74 -20.42
CA HIS A 703 -10.01 -0.40 -20.41
C HIS A 703 -8.51 -0.45 -20.64
N MET A 704 -7.96 0.49 -21.39
CA MET A 704 -6.52 0.63 -21.60
C MET A 704 -6.04 2.01 -21.17
N THR A 705 -4.79 2.08 -20.72
CA THR A 705 -4.10 3.36 -20.58
C THR A 705 -2.62 3.20 -20.90
N ALA A 706 -2.03 4.22 -21.55
CA ALA A 706 -0.60 4.26 -21.79
C ALA A 706 0.18 4.98 -20.70
N THR A 707 -0.49 5.60 -19.73
CA THR A 707 0.17 6.22 -18.58
C THR A 707 0.23 5.17 -17.47
N PRO A 708 1.41 4.66 -17.09
CA PRO A 708 1.51 3.69 -16.02
C PRO A 708 0.99 4.31 -14.73
N ILE A 709 0.12 3.62 -14.03
CA ILE A 709 -0.42 4.07 -12.75
C ILE A 709 0.12 3.11 -11.70
N PRO A 710 0.69 3.59 -10.58
CA PRO A 710 1.15 2.71 -9.52
C PRO A 710 0.01 1.76 -9.15
N ARG A 711 0.27 0.46 -9.08
CA ARG A 711 -0.78 -0.56 -8.90
C ARG A 711 -1.69 -0.27 -7.70
N THR A 712 -1.12 0.21 -6.60
CA THR A 712 -1.85 0.66 -5.40
C THR A 712 -2.82 1.79 -5.70
N LEU A 713 -2.41 2.75 -6.53
CA LEU A 713 -3.27 3.85 -6.94
C LEU A 713 -4.34 3.38 -7.94
N ALA A 714 -3.99 2.52 -8.90
CA ALA A 714 -4.93 1.95 -9.86
C ALA A 714 -6.03 1.15 -9.15
N LEU A 715 -5.67 0.30 -8.19
CA LEU A 715 -6.61 -0.48 -7.37
C LEU A 715 -7.47 0.37 -6.43
N THR A 716 -7.11 1.64 -6.22
CA THR A 716 -7.88 2.55 -5.36
C THR A 716 -8.77 3.49 -6.18
N LEU A 717 -8.24 4.07 -7.26
CA LEU A 717 -8.98 4.98 -8.15
C LEU A 717 -9.91 4.25 -9.12
N TYR A 718 -9.51 3.07 -9.56
CA TYR A 718 -10.25 2.21 -10.48
C TYR A 718 -10.51 0.85 -9.83
N GLY A 719 -10.67 0.80 -8.50
CA GLY A 719 -10.80 -0.45 -7.75
C GLY A 719 -12.07 -1.25 -8.03
N ASP A 720 -12.95 -0.72 -8.89
CA ASP A 720 -14.06 -1.45 -9.50
C ASP A 720 -13.62 -2.28 -10.73
N LEU A 721 -12.38 -2.07 -11.21
CA LEU A 721 -11.73 -2.79 -12.30
C LEU A 721 -10.66 -3.75 -11.75
N SER A 722 -10.57 -4.94 -12.36
CA SER A 722 -9.39 -5.79 -12.22
C SER A 722 -8.22 -5.17 -12.96
N VAL A 723 -7.01 -5.15 -12.41
CA VAL A 723 -5.86 -4.47 -13.03
C VAL A 723 -4.84 -5.50 -13.52
N THR A 724 -4.52 -5.44 -14.81
CA THR A 724 -3.44 -6.22 -15.44
C THR A 724 -2.32 -5.29 -15.89
N GLU A 725 -1.09 -5.70 -15.63
CA GLU A 725 0.10 -4.93 -15.95
C GLU A 725 0.93 -5.62 -17.04
N ILE A 726 1.31 -4.86 -18.07
CA ILE A 726 2.34 -5.26 -19.04
C ILE A 726 3.59 -4.41 -18.74
N ALA A 727 4.46 -4.94 -17.88
CA ALA A 727 5.58 -4.20 -17.30
C ALA A 727 6.71 -3.97 -18.33
N LYS A 728 7.04 -4.98 -19.14
CA LYS A 728 8.21 -4.89 -20.03
C LYS A 728 7.81 -4.59 -21.49
N PRO A 729 8.49 -3.63 -22.14
CA PRO A 729 8.41 -3.51 -23.60
C PRO A 729 9.00 -4.76 -24.27
N PRO A 730 8.63 -5.06 -25.53
CA PRO A 730 9.20 -6.19 -26.28
C PRO A 730 10.73 -6.13 -26.35
N ALA A 731 11.39 -7.30 -26.30
CA ALA A 731 12.85 -7.44 -26.20
C ALA A 731 13.66 -6.79 -27.35
N SER A 732 13.00 -6.43 -28.46
CA SER A 732 13.62 -5.79 -29.63
C SER A 732 13.90 -4.29 -29.44
N ARG A 733 13.41 -3.66 -28.36
CA ARG A 733 13.52 -2.20 -28.16
C ARG A 733 14.73 -1.82 -27.30
N LYS A 734 15.63 -1.00 -27.84
CA LYS A 734 16.74 -0.40 -27.08
C LYS A 734 16.22 0.72 -26.15
N PRO A 735 16.72 0.83 -24.90
CA PRO A 735 16.33 1.89 -23.99
C PRO A 735 16.74 3.27 -24.51
N ILE A 736 15.89 4.27 -24.30
CA ILE A 736 16.15 5.64 -24.76
C ILE A 736 17.15 6.30 -23.82
N VAL A 737 18.28 6.76 -24.37
CA VAL A 737 19.29 7.48 -23.58
C VAL A 737 18.77 8.89 -23.34
N THR A 738 18.44 9.19 -22.08
CA THR A 738 17.88 10.47 -21.67
C THR A 738 18.96 11.30 -20.98
N SER A 739 19.09 12.57 -21.34
CA SER A 739 20.04 13.48 -20.68
C SER A 739 19.42 14.85 -20.48
N TRP A 740 19.66 15.43 -19.32
CA TRP A 740 19.22 16.77 -18.96
C TRP A 740 20.38 17.77 -19.06
N VAL A 741 20.15 18.88 -19.75
CA VAL A 741 21.08 20.01 -19.89
C VAL A 741 20.39 21.34 -19.61
N THR A 742 21.15 22.33 -19.13
CA THR A 742 20.65 23.70 -18.95
C THR A 742 20.72 24.49 -20.26
N ALA A 743 19.98 25.61 -20.33
CA ALA A 743 19.94 26.50 -21.49
C ALA A 743 21.33 26.94 -21.99
N GLU A 744 22.30 27.14 -21.08
CA GLU A 744 23.69 27.48 -21.40
C GLU A 744 24.39 26.41 -22.26
N LYS A 745 24.03 25.14 -22.06
CA LYS A 745 24.57 23.98 -22.78
C LYS A 745 23.67 23.53 -23.94
N SER A 746 22.62 24.28 -24.27
CA SER A 746 21.68 23.95 -25.36
C SER A 746 22.37 23.78 -26.72
N SER A 747 23.44 24.53 -26.99
CA SER A 747 24.24 24.42 -28.21
C SER A 747 24.87 23.03 -28.41
N GLU A 748 25.16 22.31 -27.34
CA GLU A 748 25.65 20.93 -27.38
C GLU A 748 24.54 19.95 -27.79
N ALA A 749 23.33 20.14 -27.24
CA ALA A 749 22.16 19.34 -27.60
C ALA A 749 21.83 19.45 -29.09
N TYR A 750 21.84 20.67 -29.64
CA TYR A 750 21.60 20.90 -31.06
C TYR A 750 22.73 20.38 -31.96
N ARG A 751 24.00 20.42 -31.53
CA ARG A 751 25.11 19.77 -32.25
C ARG A 751 24.89 18.25 -32.35
N ARG A 752 24.42 17.62 -31.27
CA ARG A 752 24.09 16.19 -31.27
C ARG A 752 22.91 15.88 -32.18
N LEU A 753 21.87 16.71 -32.16
CA LEU A 753 20.73 16.60 -33.08
C LEU A 753 21.18 16.66 -34.54
N ARG A 754 22.02 17.63 -34.92
CA ARG A 754 22.52 17.74 -36.31
C ARG A 754 23.27 16.50 -36.76
N LYS A 755 24.11 15.90 -35.90
CA LYS A 755 24.81 14.65 -36.22
C LYS A 755 23.86 13.50 -36.59
N HIS A 756 22.68 13.43 -35.95
CA HIS A 756 21.65 12.45 -36.31
C HIS A 756 20.99 12.79 -37.65
N LEU A 757 20.71 14.07 -37.91
CA LEU A 757 20.15 14.50 -39.19
C LEU A 757 21.13 14.27 -40.35
N ASP A 758 22.42 14.53 -40.14
CA ASP A 758 23.49 14.27 -41.13
C ASP A 758 23.62 12.79 -41.46
N ALA A 759 23.24 11.91 -40.53
CA ALA A 759 23.14 10.47 -40.74
C ALA A 759 21.81 10.03 -41.41
N GLY A 760 21.01 10.97 -41.93
CA GLY A 760 19.73 10.70 -42.61
C GLY A 760 18.57 10.32 -41.67
N ARG A 761 18.70 10.60 -40.37
CA ARG A 761 17.65 10.35 -39.38
C ARG A 761 16.76 11.57 -39.21
N GLN A 762 15.63 11.37 -38.55
CA GLN A 762 14.67 12.44 -38.27
C GLN A 762 14.65 12.81 -36.79
N ALA A 763 14.17 14.01 -36.48
CA ALA A 763 14.14 14.55 -35.12
C ALA A 763 12.81 15.22 -34.74
N TYR A 764 12.49 15.17 -33.45
CA TYR A 764 11.43 15.98 -32.84
C TYR A 764 12.02 17.11 -32.01
N VAL A 765 11.43 18.30 -32.09
CA VAL A 765 11.73 19.43 -31.19
C VAL A 765 10.43 19.92 -30.58
N VAL A 766 10.29 19.77 -29.26
CA VAL A 766 9.07 20.09 -28.51
C VAL A 766 9.23 21.42 -27.79
N CYS A 767 8.29 22.34 -27.98
CA CYS A 767 8.27 23.66 -27.34
C CYS A 767 7.13 23.73 -26.29
N PRO A 768 7.35 24.40 -25.15
CA PRO A 768 6.32 24.56 -24.12
C PRO A 768 5.14 25.41 -24.61
N LEU A 769 3.98 25.22 -24.00
CA LEU A 769 2.87 26.16 -24.11
C LEU A 769 3.15 27.35 -23.18
N ILE A 770 3.24 28.57 -23.71
CA ILE A 770 3.27 29.79 -22.89
C ILE A 770 1.82 30.12 -22.52
N GLU A 771 1.51 30.13 -21.21
CA GLU A 771 0.20 30.52 -20.70
C GLU A 771 -0.02 32.02 -20.87
N GLU A 772 -0.55 32.43 -22.02
CA GLU A 772 -1.19 33.73 -22.22
C GLU A 772 -2.08 33.67 -23.47
N SER A 773 -3.29 33.10 -23.32
CA SER A 773 -4.33 32.96 -24.37
C SER A 773 -3.95 32.10 -25.60
N GLY A 774 -4.92 31.36 -26.16
CA GLY A 774 -4.67 30.44 -27.29
C GLY A 774 -4.10 31.10 -28.56
N THR A 775 -4.16 32.43 -28.68
CA THR A 775 -3.58 33.24 -29.76
C THR A 775 -2.06 33.40 -29.67
N SER A 776 -1.48 33.41 -28.47
CA SER A 776 -0.04 33.56 -28.31
C SER A 776 0.73 32.24 -28.53
N VAL A 777 0.08 31.09 -28.27
CA VAL A 777 0.68 29.74 -28.38
C VAL A 777 1.17 29.40 -29.79
N ALA A 778 0.34 29.61 -30.81
CA ALA A 778 0.74 29.34 -32.20
C ALA A 778 1.86 30.28 -32.66
N ARG A 779 1.77 31.56 -32.28
CA ARG A 779 2.79 32.58 -32.59
C ARG A 779 4.14 32.26 -31.94
N ALA A 780 4.15 31.80 -30.68
CA ALA A 780 5.39 31.43 -29.99
C ALA A 780 6.07 30.22 -30.66
N ALA A 781 5.30 29.19 -31.02
CA ALA A 781 5.83 28.02 -31.73
C ALA A 781 6.30 28.36 -33.16
N GLU A 782 5.60 29.25 -33.87
CA GLU A 782 6.01 29.77 -35.19
C GLU A 782 7.31 30.56 -35.10
N VAL A 783 7.42 31.48 -34.14
CA VAL A 783 8.62 32.29 -33.91
C VAL A 783 9.82 31.40 -33.57
N GLU A 784 9.62 30.43 -32.67
CA GLU A 784 10.69 29.51 -32.27
C GLU A 784 11.11 28.58 -33.41
N ALA A 785 10.15 28.04 -34.18
CA ALA A 785 10.47 27.24 -35.37
C ALA A 785 11.23 28.05 -36.42
N GLU A 786 10.87 29.31 -36.63
CA GLU A 786 11.56 30.19 -37.57
C GLU A 786 12.98 30.56 -37.08
N ARG A 787 13.14 30.78 -35.76
CA ARG A 787 14.45 30.96 -35.12
C ARG A 787 15.34 29.75 -35.37
N LEU A 788 14.83 28.55 -35.10
CA LEU A 788 15.55 27.29 -35.29
C LEU A 788 15.90 27.05 -36.77
N ARG A 789 14.99 27.34 -37.70
CA ARG A 789 15.24 27.25 -39.16
C ARG A 789 16.39 28.15 -39.60
N ARG A 790 16.49 29.36 -39.04
CA ARG A 790 17.55 30.32 -39.38
C ARG A 790 18.88 30.02 -38.69
N GLY A 791 18.84 29.38 -37.52
CA GLY A 791 19.99 29.05 -36.69
C GLY A 791 20.38 27.57 -36.76
N GLU A 792 20.06 26.84 -35.71
CA GLU A 792 20.56 25.51 -35.39
C GLU A 792 20.14 24.44 -36.42
N LEU A 793 18.96 24.59 -37.02
CA LEU A 793 18.40 23.69 -38.04
C LEU A 793 18.58 24.21 -39.47
N LYS A 794 19.45 25.20 -39.68
CA LYS A 794 19.75 25.71 -41.02
C LYS A 794 20.27 24.59 -41.92
N GLY A 795 19.58 24.38 -43.04
CA GLY A 795 19.91 23.38 -44.05
C GLY A 795 19.03 22.12 -44.05
N TYR A 796 18.09 22.00 -43.10
CA TYR A 796 17.17 20.85 -43.02
C TYR A 796 15.72 21.27 -43.30
N ARG A 797 14.89 20.29 -43.68
CA ARG A 797 13.46 20.48 -43.96
C ARG A 797 12.67 20.40 -42.66
N VAL A 798 12.19 21.54 -42.18
CA VAL A 798 11.54 21.66 -40.86
C VAL A 798 10.04 21.86 -41.00
N GLY A 799 9.25 20.92 -40.48
CA GLY A 799 7.80 21.06 -40.31
C GLY A 799 7.43 21.69 -38.97
N LEU A 800 6.28 22.37 -38.90
CA LEU A 800 5.74 22.95 -37.67
C LEU A 800 4.35 22.39 -37.38
N MET A 801 4.14 21.85 -36.18
CA MET A 801 2.86 21.35 -35.71
C MET A 801 2.39 22.06 -34.43
N HIS A 802 1.16 22.58 -34.44
CA HIS A 802 0.54 23.16 -33.25
C HIS A 802 -0.98 22.91 -33.23
N GLY A 803 -1.62 23.11 -32.07
CA GLY A 803 -3.03 22.74 -31.84
C GLY A 803 -4.05 23.43 -32.74
N ARG A 804 -3.71 24.58 -33.33
CA ARG A 804 -4.59 25.33 -34.25
C ARG A 804 -4.60 24.83 -35.70
N LEU A 805 -3.67 23.94 -36.10
CA LEU A 805 -3.71 23.39 -37.46
C LEU A 805 -5.00 22.62 -37.68
N ARG A 806 -5.60 22.71 -38.86
CA ARG A 806 -6.81 21.91 -39.16
C ARG A 806 -6.42 20.42 -39.16
N PRO A 807 -7.35 19.51 -38.80
CA PRO A 807 -7.06 18.07 -38.78
C PRO A 807 -6.46 17.54 -40.10
N ALA A 808 -6.93 18.02 -41.24
CA ALA A 808 -6.39 17.66 -42.56
C ALA A 808 -4.93 18.12 -42.76
N ASP A 809 -4.59 19.34 -42.34
CA ASP A 809 -3.24 19.88 -42.46
C ASP A 809 -2.25 19.12 -41.54
N ARG A 810 -2.71 18.74 -40.33
CA ARG A 810 -1.91 17.89 -39.43
C ARG A 810 -1.63 16.52 -40.03
N ARG A 811 -2.64 15.90 -40.65
CA ARG A 811 -2.50 14.60 -41.34
C ARG A 811 -1.51 14.69 -42.49
N ALA A 812 -1.62 15.72 -43.34
CA ALA A 812 -0.69 15.94 -44.45
C ALA A 812 0.75 16.15 -43.96
N LEU A 813 0.94 16.97 -42.90
CA LEU A 813 2.26 17.22 -42.32
C LEU A 813 2.89 15.95 -41.73
N MET A 814 2.10 15.12 -41.04
CA MET A 814 2.59 13.85 -40.53
C MET A 814 2.88 12.84 -41.63
N ALA A 815 2.07 12.78 -42.68
CA ALA A 815 2.34 11.94 -43.84
C ALA A 815 3.67 12.33 -44.50
N ALA A 816 3.92 13.63 -44.68
CA ALA A 816 5.20 14.15 -45.19
C ALA A 816 6.38 13.79 -44.27
N PHE A 817 6.18 13.86 -42.94
CA PHE A 817 7.21 13.46 -41.98
C PHE A 817 7.47 11.95 -42.04
N VAL A 818 6.45 11.08 -42.07
CA VAL A 818 6.62 9.63 -42.22
C VAL A 818 7.32 9.28 -43.55
N ALA A 819 6.96 9.98 -44.64
CA ALA A 819 7.54 9.81 -45.97
C ALA A 819 8.98 10.36 -46.10
N ARG A 820 9.56 10.92 -45.04
CA ARG A 820 10.90 11.54 -45.02
C ARG A 820 11.04 12.77 -45.92
N GLU A 821 9.94 13.44 -46.21
CA GLU A 821 9.94 14.75 -46.88
C GLU A 821 10.35 15.88 -45.92
N LEU A 822 10.23 15.62 -44.60
CA LEU A 822 10.65 16.52 -43.53
C LEU A 822 11.69 15.82 -42.65
N ASP A 823 12.76 16.53 -42.30
CA ASP A 823 13.84 16.02 -41.45
C ASP A 823 13.56 16.26 -39.96
N VAL A 824 12.93 17.39 -39.64
CA VAL A 824 12.61 17.79 -38.26
C VAL A 824 11.16 18.21 -38.15
N LEU A 825 10.48 17.75 -37.11
CA LEU A 825 9.16 18.24 -36.72
C LEU A 825 9.28 19.06 -35.43
N VAL A 826 9.08 20.38 -35.54
CA VAL A 826 8.94 21.28 -34.40
C VAL A 826 7.47 21.29 -33.99
N ALA A 827 7.17 21.07 -32.71
CA ALA A 827 5.78 21.15 -32.28
C ALA A 827 5.60 21.52 -30.81
N THR A 828 4.36 21.82 -30.44
CA THR A 828 3.92 21.88 -29.04
C THR A 828 3.58 20.48 -28.51
N THR A 829 2.97 20.39 -27.31
CA THR A 829 2.47 19.15 -26.71
C THR A 829 1.54 18.32 -27.59
N VAL A 830 1.07 18.85 -28.73
CA VAL A 830 0.16 18.19 -29.67
C VAL A 830 0.77 16.98 -30.40
N ILE A 831 2.10 16.76 -30.30
CA ILE A 831 2.73 15.48 -30.72
C ILE A 831 2.22 14.28 -29.86
N GLU A 832 1.45 14.51 -28.80
CA GLU A 832 0.79 13.47 -27.99
C GLU A 832 -0.09 12.50 -28.83
N VAL A 833 -0.38 12.81 -30.10
CA VAL A 833 -1.22 11.96 -30.95
C VAL A 833 -0.40 11.00 -31.82
N GLY A 834 -0.30 9.77 -31.33
CA GLY A 834 -0.40 8.53 -32.10
C GLY A 834 0.69 8.05 -33.06
N VAL A 835 1.22 8.89 -33.95
CA VAL A 835 1.94 8.38 -35.14
C VAL A 835 3.35 7.87 -34.79
N ASP A 836 3.64 6.64 -35.22
CA ASP A 836 4.93 5.99 -35.05
C ASP A 836 5.88 6.34 -36.22
N VAL A 837 7.07 6.87 -35.91
CA VAL A 837 8.09 7.19 -36.91
C VAL A 837 9.39 6.49 -36.54
N SER A 838 9.62 5.31 -37.12
CA SER A 838 10.78 4.46 -36.81
C SER A 838 12.14 5.11 -37.10
N ASN A 839 12.20 6.06 -38.03
CA ASN A 839 13.42 6.80 -38.38
C ASN A 839 13.66 8.05 -37.51
N ALA A 840 12.73 8.39 -36.60
CA ALA A 840 12.90 9.48 -35.65
C ALA A 840 13.70 9.00 -34.43
N THR A 841 14.98 9.34 -34.39
CA THR A 841 15.96 8.78 -33.42
C THR A 841 16.34 9.75 -32.31
N ILE A 842 16.00 11.03 -32.42
CA ILE A 842 16.36 12.03 -31.42
C ILE A 842 15.22 13.01 -31.15
N MET A 843 15.00 13.32 -29.87
CA MET A 843 14.03 14.31 -29.42
C MET A 843 14.72 15.36 -28.55
N ILE A 844 14.40 16.63 -28.76
CA ILE A 844 14.70 17.74 -27.85
C ILE A 844 13.39 18.24 -27.24
N VAL A 845 13.33 18.36 -25.92
CA VAL A 845 12.24 19.06 -25.23
C VAL A 845 12.80 20.37 -24.66
N GLN A 846 12.34 21.49 -25.20
CA GLN A 846 12.70 22.83 -24.72
C GLN A 846 11.92 23.18 -23.45
N GLU A 847 12.56 23.93 -22.55
CA GLU A 847 12.01 24.31 -21.23
C GLU A 847 11.28 23.14 -20.54
N ALA A 848 11.94 21.98 -20.51
CA ALA A 848 11.41 20.73 -19.98
C ALA A 848 10.92 20.87 -18.53
N ASP A 849 11.46 21.83 -17.77
CA ASP A 849 11.04 22.17 -16.41
C ASP A 849 9.58 22.66 -16.32
N ARG A 850 8.93 23.04 -17.43
CA ARG A 850 7.50 23.41 -17.45
C ARG A 850 6.54 22.25 -17.62
N PHE A 851 7.01 21.08 -18.03
CA PHE A 851 6.15 19.92 -18.35
C PHE A 851 5.99 18.99 -17.14
N GLY A 852 4.81 18.39 -16.96
CA GLY A 852 4.59 17.34 -15.96
C GLY A 852 5.40 16.07 -16.26
N LEU A 853 5.65 15.22 -15.26
CA LEU A 853 6.53 14.04 -15.43
C LEU A 853 5.92 13.04 -16.40
N ALA A 854 4.61 12.79 -16.27
CA ALA A 854 3.86 11.94 -17.19
C ALA A 854 3.91 12.44 -18.64
N GLN A 855 3.81 13.77 -18.86
CA GLN A 855 3.90 14.36 -20.20
C GLN A 855 5.30 14.16 -20.79
N LEU A 856 6.35 14.39 -20.00
CA LEU A 856 7.73 14.16 -20.44
C LEU A 856 7.99 12.70 -20.79
N HIS A 857 7.46 11.76 -20.01
CA HIS A 857 7.54 10.32 -20.28
C HIS A 857 6.83 9.94 -21.58
N GLN A 858 5.61 10.44 -21.80
CA GLN A 858 4.87 10.21 -23.05
C GLN A 858 5.57 10.80 -24.28
N LEU A 859 6.16 12.01 -24.15
CA LEU A 859 6.96 12.63 -25.21
C LEU A 859 8.21 11.79 -25.50
N ARG A 860 8.96 11.38 -24.48
CA ARG A 860 10.12 10.50 -24.62
C ARG A 860 9.76 9.22 -25.38
N GLY A 861 8.61 8.61 -25.09
CA GLY A 861 8.11 7.40 -25.75
C GLY A 861 7.84 7.54 -27.26
N ARG A 862 7.88 8.75 -27.83
CA ARG A 862 7.71 9.02 -29.28
C ARG A 862 8.95 8.70 -30.11
N VAL A 863 10.12 8.57 -29.48
CA VAL A 863 11.35 8.09 -30.13
C VAL A 863 11.69 6.66 -29.69
N GLY A 864 12.64 6.01 -30.36
CA GLY A 864 13.04 4.64 -30.02
C GLY A 864 12.09 3.57 -30.51
N ARG A 865 11.47 3.78 -31.68
CA ARG A 865 10.55 2.83 -32.32
C ARG A 865 11.24 1.93 -33.37
N GLY A 866 12.45 2.31 -33.82
CA GLY A 866 13.29 1.51 -34.71
C GLY A 866 14.39 0.73 -33.99
N VAL A 867 15.21 0.02 -34.75
CA VAL A 867 16.38 -0.77 -34.25
C VAL A 867 17.56 0.09 -33.77
N GLU A 868 17.53 1.38 -34.10
CA GLU A 868 18.60 2.33 -33.82
C GLU A 868 18.52 2.90 -32.40
N GLN A 869 19.68 3.21 -31.83
CA GLN A 869 19.76 3.85 -30.52
C GLN A 869 19.13 5.24 -30.59
N SER A 870 18.15 5.49 -29.72
CA SER A 870 17.44 6.77 -29.66
C SER A 870 17.81 7.58 -28.42
N TYR A 871 17.64 8.90 -28.53
CA TYR A 871 18.06 9.88 -27.54
C TYR A 871 16.94 10.88 -27.21
N CYS A 872 16.80 11.24 -25.94
CA CYS A 872 15.89 12.29 -25.47
C CYS A 872 16.69 13.33 -24.68
N LEU A 873 16.73 14.57 -25.18
CA LEU A 873 17.48 15.67 -24.58
C LEU A 873 16.51 16.66 -23.96
N LEU A 874 16.58 16.82 -22.64
CA LEU A 874 15.76 17.76 -21.88
C LEU A 874 16.55 19.06 -21.69
N ILE A 875 16.04 20.17 -22.19
CA ILE A 875 16.64 21.50 -22.00
C ILE A 875 15.82 22.25 -20.96
N SER A 876 16.41 22.66 -19.85
CA SER A 876 15.74 23.49 -18.84
C SER A 876 16.27 24.92 -18.81
N ARG A 877 15.59 25.80 -18.07
CA ARG A 877 16.15 27.08 -17.62
C ARG A 877 17.40 26.90 -16.74
N ALA A 878 18.06 28.01 -16.40
CA ALA A 878 19.23 28.03 -15.52
C ALA A 878 18.91 27.40 -14.15
N HIS A 879 19.89 26.73 -13.55
CA HIS A 879 19.68 25.93 -12.34
C HIS A 879 19.11 26.75 -11.17
N GLU A 880 19.54 28.01 -11.03
CA GLU A 880 19.11 28.95 -9.98
C GLU A 880 17.64 29.36 -10.10
N GLU A 881 17.02 29.18 -11.28
CA GLU A 881 15.62 29.52 -11.54
C GLU A 881 14.67 28.32 -11.36
N LEU A 882 15.22 27.13 -11.11
CA LEU A 882 14.44 25.91 -10.93
C LEU A 882 13.95 25.75 -9.49
N THR A 883 12.74 25.24 -9.35
CA THR A 883 12.24 24.77 -8.06
C THR A 883 12.79 23.38 -7.74
N ASP A 884 12.93 23.04 -6.46
CA ASP A 884 13.37 21.70 -6.02
C ASP A 884 12.52 20.58 -6.66
N ASN A 885 11.20 20.79 -6.78
CA ASN A 885 10.28 19.86 -7.44
C ASN A 885 10.57 19.70 -8.95
N ALA A 886 10.86 20.79 -9.65
CA ALA A 886 11.19 20.74 -11.08
C ALA A 886 12.52 20.00 -11.32
N GLN A 887 13.52 20.21 -10.47
CA GLN A 887 14.79 19.49 -10.53
C GLN A 887 14.60 18.00 -10.26
N ALA A 888 13.89 17.63 -9.18
CA ALA A 888 13.63 16.24 -8.84
C ALA A 888 12.88 15.50 -9.95
N ARG A 889 11.92 16.18 -10.60
CA ARG A 889 11.18 15.64 -11.75
C ARG A 889 12.07 15.36 -12.97
N LEU A 890 12.92 16.31 -13.35
CA LEU A 890 13.82 16.14 -14.49
C LEU A 890 14.84 15.04 -14.22
N GLN A 891 15.37 14.99 -13.00
CA GLN A 891 16.30 13.93 -12.59
C GLN A 891 15.63 12.55 -12.61
N ALA A 892 14.38 12.44 -12.13
CA ALA A 892 13.63 11.20 -12.19
C ALA A 892 13.55 10.63 -13.62
N LEU A 893 13.27 11.47 -14.62
CA LEU A 893 13.19 11.05 -16.03
C LEU A 893 14.55 10.61 -16.61
N VAL A 894 15.66 11.15 -16.10
CA VAL A 894 17.01 10.76 -16.49
C VAL A 894 17.38 9.41 -15.86
N ASP A 895 17.05 9.22 -14.59
CA ASP A 895 17.45 8.04 -13.82
C ASP A 895 16.69 6.78 -14.23
N SER A 896 15.43 6.92 -14.65
CA SER A 896 14.57 5.77 -14.96
C SER A 896 13.93 5.86 -16.33
N THR A 897 13.93 4.71 -17.03
CA THR A 897 13.15 4.51 -18.25
C THR A 897 11.82 3.81 -17.98
N ASP A 898 11.62 3.31 -16.77
CA ASP A 898 10.41 2.60 -16.36
C ASP A 898 9.29 3.60 -16.04
N GLY A 899 8.22 3.55 -16.81
CA GLY A 899 7.09 4.45 -16.63
C GLY A 899 6.35 4.22 -15.30
N PHE A 900 6.40 3.03 -14.69
CA PHE A 900 5.80 2.77 -13.37
C PHE A 900 6.58 3.46 -12.25
N GLU A 901 7.91 3.33 -12.26
CA GLU A 901 8.79 4.03 -11.31
C GLU A 901 8.62 5.56 -11.42
N LEU A 902 8.49 6.07 -12.65
CA LEU A 902 8.25 7.49 -12.90
C LEU A 902 6.88 7.95 -12.41
N ALA A 903 5.84 7.12 -12.52
CA ALA A 903 4.52 7.44 -12.00
C ALA A 903 4.49 7.47 -10.47
N GLU A 904 5.24 6.58 -9.81
CA GLU A 904 5.43 6.64 -8.35
C GLU A 904 6.14 7.94 -7.95
N LYS A 905 7.23 8.31 -8.62
CA LYS A 905 7.93 9.58 -8.38
C LYS A 905 7.06 10.81 -8.69
N ASP A 906 6.22 10.79 -9.72
CA ASP A 906 5.31 11.91 -10.03
C ASP A 906 4.30 12.11 -8.89
N LEU A 907 3.78 11.01 -8.33
CA LEU A 907 2.87 11.05 -7.18
C LEU A 907 3.55 11.61 -5.93
N GLU A 908 4.82 11.26 -5.71
CA GLU A 908 5.63 11.82 -4.61
C GLU A 908 5.81 13.33 -4.74
N LEU A 909 6.09 13.82 -5.96
CA LEU A 909 6.42 15.22 -6.21
C LEU A 909 5.20 16.15 -6.23
N ARG A 910 4.01 15.66 -6.60
CA ARG A 910 2.77 16.46 -6.63
C ARG A 910 2.19 16.74 -5.25
N GLY A 911 2.51 15.92 -4.25
CA GLY A 911 1.84 15.97 -2.96
C GLY A 911 0.40 15.43 -3.03
N GLU A 912 -0.06 14.87 -1.91
CA GLU A 912 -1.08 13.80 -1.88
C GLU A 912 -2.53 14.24 -2.14
N GLY A 913 -2.80 15.52 -2.37
CA GLY A 913 -4.15 16.11 -2.40
C GLY A 913 -4.74 16.43 -3.78
N GLN A 914 -4.03 16.14 -4.88
CA GLN A 914 -4.52 16.41 -6.25
C GLN A 914 -4.30 15.21 -7.17
N LEU A 915 -4.92 14.08 -6.82
CA LEU A 915 -4.84 12.85 -7.60
C LEU A 915 -5.54 12.96 -8.96
N LEU A 916 -6.60 13.76 -9.06
CA LEU A 916 -7.32 13.98 -10.30
C LEU A 916 -7.20 15.45 -10.70
N GLY A 917 -6.47 15.69 -11.79
CA GLY A 917 -6.40 16.99 -12.46
C GLY A 917 -7.72 17.30 -13.15
N THR A 918 -8.77 17.53 -12.37
CA THR A 918 -10.06 18.19 -12.67
C THR A 918 -10.97 17.95 -11.46
N ARG A 919 -11.74 18.96 -11.05
CA ARG A 919 -12.63 18.96 -9.87
C ARG A 919 -13.77 17.92 -10.00
N GLN A 920 -13.46 16.63 -9.94
CA GLN A 920 -14.44 15.58 -9.65
C GLN A 920 -14.49 15.44 -8.12
N SER A 921 -15.35 16.25 -7.50
CA SER A 921 -15.61 16.23 -6.06
C SER A 921 -16.12 14.85 -5.62
N GLY A 922 -15.47 14.22 -4.64
CA GLY A 922 -16.01 13.04 -3.96
C GLY A 922 -14.94 12.02 -3.50
N LEU A 923 -14.30 11.33 -4.44
CA LEU A 923 -13.35 10.23 -4.13
C LEU A 923 -11.88 10.69 -3.98
N SER A 924 -11.52 11.86 -4.52
CA SER A 924 -10.13 12.34 -4.57
C SER A 924 -9.63 13.03 -3.30
N ASP A 925 -10.52 13.30 -2.34
CA ASP A 925 -10.28 14.23 -1.23
C ASP A 925 -10.12 13.48 0.12
N LEU A 926 -9.41 12.33 0.12
CA LEU A 926 -9.08 11.64 1.36
C LEU A 926 -8.25 12.56 2.25
N ARG A 927 -8.73 12.83 3.47
CA ARG A 927 -8.20 13.89 4.33
C ARG A 927 -6.99 13.41 5.11
N PHE A 928 -6.91 12.12 5.45
CA PHE A 928 -5.90 11.58 6.36
C PHE A 928 -4.89 10.66 5.70
N VAL A 929 -5.20 10.13 4.51
CA VAL A 929 -4.40 9.13 3.80
C VAL A 929 -3.13 9.71 3.18
N HIS A 930 -2.02 8.99 3.37
CA HIS A 930 -0.74 9.18 2.72
C HIS A 930 -0.45 7.99 1.79
N TRP A 931 -0.69 8.11 0.49
CA TRP A 931 -0.68 6.97 -0.45
C TRP A 931 0.56 6.08 -0.41
N ARG A 932 1.74 6.66 -0.22
CA ARG A 932 3.00 5.89 -0.12
C ARG A 932 3.17 5.25 1.27
N ARG A 933 2.90 6.00 2.33
CA ARG A 933 3.15 5.55 3.71
C ARG A 933 2.09 4.56 4.20
N ASP A 934 0.87 4.70 3.70
CA ASP A 934 -0.31 3.94 4.13
C ASP A 934 -0.65 2.77 3.23
N ARG A 935 0.26 2.38 2.31
CA ARG A 935 0.09 1.16 1.52
C ARG A 935 -0.28 -0.07 2.40
N PRO A 936 0.38 -0.32 3.54
CA PRO A 936 -0.02 -1.41 4.43
C PRO A 936 -1.43 -1.25 5.01
N LEU A 937 -1.91 -0.01 5.23
CA LEU A 937 -3.28 0.24 5.69
C LEU A 937 -4.30 -0.05 4.60
N LEU A 938 -4.00 0.31 3.35
CA LEU A 938 -4.86 0.01 2.19
C LEU A 938 -5.03 -1.51 2.00
N GLU A 939 -3.95 -2.28 2.12
CA GLU A 939 -3.98 -3.74 2.00
C GLU A 939 -4.83 -4.38 3.11
N ARG A 940 -4.70 -3.89 4.35
CA ARG A 940 -5.56 -4.30 5.48
C ARG A 940 -7.02 -3.93 5.25
N ALA A 941 -7.29 -2.69 4.84
CA ALA A 941 -8.65 -2.20 4.57
C ALA A 941 -9.33 -3.01 3.46
N ARG A 942 -8.60 -3.40 2.42
CA ARG A 942 -9.12 -4.27 1.35
C ARG A 942 -9.51 -5.65 1.87
N THR A 943 -8.63 -6.27 2.66
CA THR A 943 -8.90 -7.60 3.26
C THR A 943 -10.14 -7.56 4.14
N ALA A 944 -10.29 -6.50 4.93
CA ALA A 944 -11.48 -6.28 5.75
C ALA A 944 -12.74 -6.03 4.88
N ALA A 945 -12.63 -5.26 3.80
CA ALA A 945 -13.75 -4.89 2.95
C ALA A 945 -14.45 -6.09 2.31
N ASP A 946 -13.72 -7.14 1.93
CA ASP A 946 -14.29 -8.34 1.31
C ASP A 946 -15.28 -9.06 2.25
N SER A 947 -15.09 -8.96 3.58
CA SER A 947 -16.02 -9.50 4.59
C SER A 947 -17.19 -8.57 4.94
N LEU A 948 -17.19 -7.33 4.43
CA LEU A 948 -18.14 -6.27 4.79
C LEU A 948 -19.06 -5.85 3.65
N VAL A 949 -19.00 -6.55 2.51
CA VAL A 949 -19.83 -6.26 1.34
C VAL A 949 -21.31 -6.25 1.70
N GLU A 950 -21.77 -7.28 2.42
CA GLU A 950 -23.17 -7.49 2.84
C GLU A 950 -23.50 -6.82 4.19
N TYR A 951 -22.59 -6.04 4.78
CA TYR A 951 -22.82 -5.46 6.12
C TYR A 951 -23.80 -4.28 6.08
N GLU A 952 -24.98 -4.40 6.68
CA GLU A 952 -26.04 -3.36 6.65
C GLU A 952 -26.03 -2.36 7.83
N GLY A 953 -24.88 -2.10 8.47
CA GLY A 953 -24.78 -1.16 9.61
C GLY A 953 -24.34 0.27 9.23
N PRO A 954 -23.93 1.09 10.22
CA PRO A 954 -23.56 2.51 9.98
C PRO A 954 -22.44 2.74 8.96
N LEU A 955 -21.55 1.76 8.77
CA LEU A 955 -20.56 1.79 7.69
C LEU A 955 -21.21 1.81 6.30
N ALA A 956 -22.33 1.12 6.11
CA ALA A 956 -23.07 1.13 4.86
C ALA A 956 -23.56 2.54 4.51
N GLU A 957 -24.11 3.26 5.49
CA GLU A 957 -24.58 4.64 5.33
C GLU A 957 -23.43 5.59 4.94
N ASP A 958 -22.26 5.42 5.57
CA ASP A 958 -21.06 6.20 5.24
C ASP A 958 -20.57 5.90 3.81
N VAL A 959 -20.61 4.63 3.38
CA VAL A 959 -20.31 4.21 2.01
C VAL A 959 -21.28 4.83 1.02
N GLU A 960 -22.58 4.72 1.27
CA GLU A 960 -23.63 5.30 0.42
C GLU A 960 -23.47 6.81 0.28
N ARG A 961 -23.21 7.52 1.38
CA ARG A 961 -22.99 8.97 1.37
C ARG A 961 -21.80 9.36 0.50
N VAL A 962 -20.68 8.63 0.60
CA VAL A 962 -19.47 8.90 -0.20
C VAL A 962 -19.73 8.61 -1.68
N PHE A 963 -20.33 7.46 -2.02
CA PHE A 963 -20.52 7.05 -3.42
C PHE A 963 -21.71 7.75 -4.11
N ALA A 964 -22.74 8.17 -3.37
CA ALA A 964 -23.83 9.00 -3.90
C ALA A 964 -23.34 10.37 -4.38
N SER A 965 -22.34 10.94 -3.71
CA SER A 965 -21.74 12.24 -4.10
C SER A 965 -20.98 12.19 -5.43
N VAL A 966 -20.66 10.99 -5.91
CA VAL A 966 -19.81 10.72 -7.08
C VAL A 966 -20.65 10.40 -8.33
N GLY A 967 -21.97 10.31 -8.21
CA GLY A 967 -22.84 9.83 -9.29
C GLY A 967 -22.68 8.32 -9.58
N ALA A 968 -22.05 7.59 -8.64
CA ALA A 968 -21.90 6.14 -8.68
C ALA A 968 -23.06 5.47 -7.93
N THR A 969 -24.30 5.81 -8.27
CA THR A 969 -25.47 5.02 -7.87
C THR A 969 -25.87 4.11 -9.03
N ALA A 970 -25.86 2.81 -8.72
CA ALA A 970 -26.42 1.65 -9.42
C ALA A 970 -26.22 1.57 -10.94
#